data_AF-A0A258ZIG0-F1
#
_entry.id   AF-A0A258ZIG0-F1
#
_cell.length_a   1.000
_cell.length_b   1.000
_cell.length_c   1.000
_cell.angle_alpha   90.00
_cell.angle_beta   90.00
_cell.angle_gamma   90.00
#
_symmetry.space_group_name_H-M   'P 1'
#
loop_
_entity.id
_entity.type
_entity.pdbx_description
1 polymer ?
#
loop_
_entity_poly.entity_id
_entity_poly.type
_entity_poly.pdbx_seq_one_letter_code
_entity_poly.pdbx_strand_id
1 'polypeptide(L)'
;MKKNKSNWIQNFIRMSFLAFLFIYSIPASAFCTKTTEADFNVTLIDGRDIMVNRKVCSTFQFLGGDSGSPVFMKSWPDQYRIKFRHPDTQEKIEWEGKQYFNPLLLAFVKGVPYLVVGGRPDKDTSSIYGCPELPFIFLKYEKTGFWGKWIPIPVEQAPAELKYVNLPGDERAQAIIPRSYDEWNYEYKNSYLNERRQNDCRPPRTQLPTVVLPAATEGTPEVLETINYTPDRLSIGDDWARLTFDKKREGGCEKLFRPADPNDSMQDQRFIHDKMGKKRVPYSRSGQFQMGTRVLCDDKYVWFVTHQEEPGKILITKYTISGDLALRVSFLRPELLQGFVGYISIPSLRSEDDYLYFDWMDFRDINREWHIKRLLKMRMRMRIPLIKPEPEIQASMPIMVAPSSSIGDLIAGAWSIDTDATESFVKSSPPPPLDVRWIAKWFTLSAKNLTGRTYEFNRDTAVLSEHGKDLEFQLTSQQGTEIQYALKKGSKGPAKSLKVSLLGGGNITITPSWETEMAYVLWKRDASKKEAFPPDYLMDSAWVASIKNIALFLYELPKGSLEPPASIEKESPQSNLEEAIRNGSIRRATSVDAHAWLDADTEKYKRKNLSPPDDLIEAFILGSWIYKKKAYVVLKKFTYPPGLIDNNVAIFLIPRGVPEPDGKYGHSKIYHLFDDYFKGPSVEYNAGSSWAERQWIIQQK
;
A
#
# COMPACT_ATOMS: atom_id res chain seq x y z
N MET A 1 -62.73 9.58 -0.10
CA MET A 1 -61.54 10.33 -0.57
C MET A 1 -60.23 10.12 0.21
N LYS A 2 -60.18 9.42 1.37
CA LYS A 2 -58.92 9.22 2.13
C LYS A 2 -58.01 8.07 1.65
N LYS A 3 -58.51 7.13 0.82
CA LYS A 3 -57.73 5.95 0.38
C LYS A 3 -56.75 6.20 -0.79
N ASN A 4 -56.86 7.32 -1.51
CA ASN A 4 -55.99 7.61 -2.67
C ASN A 4 -54.67 8.33 -2.34
N LYS A 5 -54.48 8.88 -1.14
CA LYS A 5 -53.23 9.58 -0.77
C LYS A 5 -52.07 8.62 -0.45
N SER A 6 -52.36 7.39 -0.01
CA SER A 6 -51.31 6.42 0.39
C SER A 6 -50.51 5.89 -0.80
N ASN A 7 -51.17 5.58 -1.92
CA ASN A 7 -50.49 5.08 -3.12
C ASN A 7 -49.60 6.13 -3.80
N TRP A 8 -49.94 7.41 -3.68
CA TRP A 8 -49.13 8.48 -4.27
C TRP A 8 -47.79 8.65 -3.54
N ILE A 9 -47.78 8.56 -2.20
CA ILE A 9 -46.55 8.66 -1.40
C ILE A 9 -45.63 7.44 -1.66
N GLN A 10 -46.18 6.22 -1.72
CA GLN A 10 -45.37 5.04 -2.04
C GLN A 10 -44.78 5.09 -3.45
N ASN A 11 -45.54 5.55 -4.44
CA ASN A 11 -45.03 5.70 -5.81
C ASN A 11 -43.99 6.82 -5.92
N PHE A 12 -44.14 7.91 -5.17
CA PHE A 12 -43.16 9.00 -5.10
C PHE A 12 -41.85 8.54 -4.45
N ILE A 13 -41.91 7.76 -3.37
CA ILE A 13 -40.73 7.17 -2.72
C ILE A 13 -40.02 6.18 -3.66
N ARG A 14 -40.78 5.30 -4.35
CA ARG A 14 -40.20 4.35 -5.32
C ARG A 14 -39.54 5.06 -6.50
N MET A 15 -40.18 6.09 -7.06
CA MET A 15 -39.59 6.91 -8.13
C MET A 15 -38.36 7.67 -7.68
N SER A 16 -38.38 8.25 -6.47
CA SER A 16 -37.22 8.97 -5.91
C SER A 16 -36.05 8.03 -5.64
N PHE A 17 -36.32 6.82 -5.15
CA PHE A 17 -35.28 5.80 -4.91
C PHE A 17 -34.71 5.24 -6.22
N LEU A 18 -35.53 5.04 -7.25
CA LEU A 18 -35.09 4.67 -8.60
C LEU A 18 -34.28 5.79 -9.26
N ALA A 19 -34.68 7.05 -9.11
CA ALA A 19 -33.91 8.20 -9.59
C ALA A 19 -32.56 8.32 -8.85
N PHE A 20 -32.55 8.10 -7.53
CA PHE A 20 -31.30 8.05 -6.76
C PHE A 20 -30.41 6.89 -7.23
N LEU A 21 -30.95 5.67 -7.40
CA LEU A 21 -30.18 4.54 -7.94
C LEU A 21 -29.69 4.77 -9.37
N PHE A 22 -30.43 5.50 -10.21
CA PHE A 22 -29.98 5.89 -11.55
C PHE A 22 -28.83 6.90 -11.49
N ILE A 23 -28.88 7.87 -10.57
CA ILE A 23 -27.81 8.84 -10.35
C ILE A 23 -26.54 8.15 -9.81
N TYR A 24 -26.69 7.10 -8.99
CA TYR A 24 -25.56 6.34 -8.45
C TYR A 24 -25.07 5.17 -9.33
N SER A 25 -25.79 4.82 -10.41
CA SER A 25 -25.38 3.76 -11.36
C SER A 25 -24.72 4.27 -12.64
N ILE A 26 -24.71 5.60 -12.87
CA ILE A 26 -23.76 6.20 -13.81
C ILE A 26 -22.37 6.01 -13.18
N PRO A 27 -21.44 5.27 -13.82
CA PRO A 27 -20.11 5.12 -13.27
C PRO A 27 -19.54 6.51 -12.99
N ALA A 28 -19.09 6.74 -11.75
CA ALA A 28 -18.60 8.04 -11.26
C ALA A 28 -17.43 8.62 -12.10
N SER A 29 -16.94 7.88 -13.09
CA SER A 29 -15.98 8.28 -14.12
C SER A 29 -16.53 9.20 -15.21
N ALA A 30 -17.78 9.66 -15.17
CA ALA A 30 -18.38 10.38 -16.31
C ALA A 30 -18.40 11.93 -16.20
N PHE A 31 -18.12 12.52 -15.04
CA PHE A 31 -18.20 13.98 -14.91
C PHE A 31 -16.83 14.62 -15.06
N CYS A 32 -16.63 15.24 -16.23
CA CYS A 32 -15.52 16.14 -16.44
C CYS A 32 -15.62 17.32 -15.46
N THR A 33 -14.66 17.43 -14.55
CA THR A 33 -14.69 18.46 -13.50
C THR A 33 -14.08 19.75 -13.99
N LYS A 34 -13.09 19.65 -14.87
CA LYS A 34 -12.46 20.76 -15.56
C LYS A 34 -12.14 20.36 -16.98
N THR A 35 -12.62 21.12 -17.94
CA THR A 35 -12.20 21.02 -19.33
C THR A 35 -11.27 22.18 -19.64
N THR A 36 -10.08 21.89 -20.14
CA THR A 36 -9.18 22.89 -20.72
C THR A 36 -9.06 22.62 -22.21
N GLU A 37 -9.33 23.63 -23.03
CA GLU A 37 -9.21 23.58 -24.48
C GLU A 37 -8.27 24.69 -24.93
N ALA A 38 -7.29 24.36 -25.75
CA ALA A 38 -6.29 25.30 -26.23
C ALA A 38 -5.81 24.93 -27.64
N ASP A 39 -5.57 25.95 -28.44
CA ASP A 39 -4.95 25.84 -29.75
C ASP A 39 -3.46 26.20 -29.64
N PHE A 40 -2.59 25.42 -30.28
CA PHE A 40 -1.16 25.71 -30.32
C PHE A 40 -0.55 25.29 -31.65
N ASN A 41 0.52 25.99 -32.03
CA ASN A 41 1.32 25.64 -33.19
C ASN A 41 2.27 24.48 -32.82
N VAL A 42 2.30 23.46 -33.67
CA VAL A 42 3.21 22.33 -33.56
C VAL A 42 4.10 22.32 -34.78
N THR A 43 5.41 22.48 -34.54
CA THR A 43 6.41 22.31 -35.58
C THR A 43 6.62 20.82 -35.85
N LEU A 44 6.34 20.41 -37.09
CA LEU A 44 6.52 19.07 -37.58
C LEU A 44 8.01 18.79 -37.86
N ILE A 45 8.35 17.51 -38.00
CA ILE A 45 9.73 17.06 -38.27
C ILE A 45 10.28 17.62 -39.59
N ASP A 46 9.41 17.92 -40.55
CA ASP A 46 9.76 18.53 -41.83
C ASP A 46 9.84 20.09 -41.77
N GLY A 47 9.72 20.68 -40.57
CA GLY A 47 9.82 22.11 -40.33
C GLY A 47 8.53 22.90 -40.55
N ARG A 48 7.43 22.26 -40.98
CA ARG A 48 6.14 22.95 -41.15
C ARG A 48 5.44 23.11 -39.80
N ASP A 49 4.78 24.24 -39.60
CA ASP A 49 3.90 24.44 -38.45
C ASP A 49 2.46 24.08 -38.79
N ILE A 50 1.79 23.36 -37.89
CA ILE A 50 0.36 23.11 -37.96
C ILE A 50 -0.35 23.55 -36.69
N MET A 51 -1.59 23.99 -36.83
CA MET A 51 -2.45 24.31 -35.69
C MET A 51 -3.07 23.03 -35.13
N VAL A 52 -2.87 22.77 -33.85
CA VAL A 52 -3.45 21.64 -33.13
C VAL A 52 -4.34 22.17 -32.01
N ASN A 53 -5.62 21.81 -32.06
CA ASN A 53 -6.56 22.01 -30.96
C ASN A 53 -6.47 20.82 -30.02
N ARG A 54 -6.18 21.07 -28.74
CA ARG A 54 -6.17 20.05 -27.70
C ARG A 54 -7.23 20.37 -26.65
N LYS A 55 -8.00 19.35 -26.31
CA LYS A 55 -8.96 19.35 -25.22
C LYS A 55 -8.57 18.31 -24.19
N VAL A 56 -8.41 18.75 -22.94
CA VAL A 56 -8.12 17.89 -21.81
C VAL A 56 -9.27 17.99 -20.82
N CYS A 57 -9.88 16.86 -20.54
CA CYS A 57 -10.88 16.72 -19.50
C CYS A 57 -10.20 16.14 -18.26
N SER A 58 -10.36 16.79 -17.11
CA SER A 58 -9.88 16.28 -15.82
C SER A 58 -11.03 15.76 -14.98
N THR A 59 -10.82 14.69 -14.22
CA THR A 59 -11.79 14.13 -13.27
C THR A 59 -11.22 14.12 -11.85
N PHE A 60 -12.10 14.13 -10.84
CA PHE A 60 -11.68 14.01 -9.44
C PHE A 60 -11.33 12.57 -9.13
N GLN A 61 -10.16 12.35 -8.55
CA GLN A 61 -9.83 11.07 -7.94
C GLN A 61 -9.77 11.19 -6.43
N PHE A 62 -10.50 10.30 -5.75
CA PHE A 62 -10.34 10.07 -4.32
C PHE A 62 -9.06 9.27 -4.13
N LEU A 63 -7.98 9.96 -3.78
CA LEU A 63 -6.76 9.29 -3.36
C LEU A 63 -6.99 8.75 -1.95
N GLY A 64 -7.05 7.42 -1.81
CA GLY A 64 -6.88 6.77 -0.52
C GLY A 64 -5.50 7.15 -0.01
N GLY A 65 -5.42 8.14 0.88
CA GLY A 65 -4.14 8.63 1.39
C GLY A 65 -3.57 7.64 2.40
N ASP A 66 -2.49 6.94 2.03
CA ASP A 66 -1.76 6.03 2.91
C ASP A 66 -1.05 6.72 4.10
N SER A 67 -1.19 8.05 4.26
CA SER A 67 -0.46 8.83 5.27
C SER A 67 -1.33 9.64 6.25
N GLY A 68 -2.65 9.39 6.29
CA GLY A 68 -3.53 10.02 7.29
C GLY A 68 -3.74 11.53 7.13
N SER A 69 -3.33 12.10 6.00
CA SER A 69 -3.86 13.37 5.51
C SER A 69 -4.78 13.06 4.31
N PRO A 70 -6.09 13.23 4.45
CA PRO A 70 -6.99 13.07 3.33
C PRO A 70 -6.78 14.23 2.36
N VAL A 71 -5.96 14.02 1.33
CA VAL A 71 -6.01 14.85 0.12
C VAL A 71 -7.31 14.48 -0.59
N PHE A 72 -8.41 15.05 -0.10
CA PHE A 72 -9.76 14.59 -0.44
C PHE A 72 -10.05 14.67 -1.94
N MET A 73 -9.42 15.60 -2.67
CA MET A 73 -9.68 15.81 -4.09
C MET A 73 -8.45 16.37 -4.80
N LYS A 74 -7.86 15.59 -5.72
CA LYS A 74 -6.98 16.14 -6.75
C LYS A 74 -7.63 15.87 -8.11
N SER A 75 -7.74 16.92 -8.91
CA SER A 75 -8.21 16.80 -10.29
C SER A 75 -7.04 16.33 -11.14
N TRP A 76 -7.25 15.27 -11.91
CA TRP A 76 -6.23 14.70 -12.79
C TRP A 76 -6.77 14.64 -14.22
N PRO A 77 -5.93 14.96 -15.23
CA PRO A 77 -6.28 14.72 -16.62
C PRO A 77 -6.71 13.26 -16.86
N ASP A 78 -7.89 13.11 -17.44
CA ASP A 78 -8.59 11.83 -17.57
C ASP A 78 -9.00 11.51 -19.00
N GLN A 79 -9.28 12.53 -19.82
CA GLN A 79 -9.51 12.32 -21.25
C GLN A 79 -8.76 13.36 -22.05
N TYR A 80 -8.20 12.94 -23.16
CA TYR A 80 -7.43 13.77 -24.07
C TYR A 80 -8.06 13.68 -25.46
N ARG A 81 -8.17 14.82 -26.13
CA ARG A 81 -8.61 14.88 -27.52
C ARG A 81 -7.74 15.88 -28.27
N ILE A 82 -7.25 15.50 -29.44
CA ILE A 82 -6.54 16.41 -30.34
C ILE A 82 -7.25 16.45 -31.69
N LYS A 83 -7.29 17.64 -32.30
CA LYS A 83 -7.86 17.88 -33.63
C LYS A 83 -6.90 18.75 -34.41
N PHE A 84 -6.65 18.39 -35.67
CA PHE A 84 -5.81 19.16 -36.57
C PHE A 84 -6.24 18.94 -38.02
N ARG A 85 -5.66 19.72 -38.94
CA ARG A 85 -5.82 19.50 -40.38
C ARG A 85 -4.53 18.95 -40.95
N HIS A 86 -4.64 17.95 -41.81
CA HIS A 86 -3.53 17.45 -42.58
C HIS A 86 -2.96 18.59 -43.44
N PRO A 87 -1.65 18.89 -43.39
CA PRO A 87 -1.08 20.04 -44.08
C PRO A 87 -1.26 19.96 -45.60
N ASP A 88 -1.09 18.77 -46.18
CA ASP A 88 -1.22 18.55 -47.64
C ASP A 88 -2.67 18.37 -48.12
N THR A 89 -3.47 17.56 -47.43
CA THR A 89 -4.83 17.20 -47.91
C THR A 89 -5.95 18.05 -47.31
N GLN A 90 -5.64 18.90 -46.31
CA GLN A 90 -6.60 19.69 -45.53
C GLN A 90 -7.68 18.87 -44.80
N GLU A 91 -7.54 17.54 -44.80
CA GLU A 91 -8.40 16.60 -44.09
C GLU A 91 -8.36 16.85 -42.59
N LYS A 92 -9.54 16.86 -41.96
CA LYS A 92 -9.63 17.00 -40.50
C LYS A 92 -9.36 15.65 -39.86
N ILE A 93 -8.31 15.60 -39.04
CA ILE A 93 -7.91 14.40 -38.31
C ILE A 93 -8.12 14.64 -36.82
N GLU A 94 -8.57 13.59 -36.15
CA GLU A 94 -8.89 13.62 -34.74
C GLU A 94 -8.40 12.35 -34.03
N TRP A 95 -7.94 12.51 -32.79
CA TRP A 95 -7.63 11.40 -31.88
C TRP A 95 -8.25 11.67 -30.50
N GLU A 96 -8.68 10.60 -29.83
CA GLU A 96 -9.22 10.63 -28.47
C GLU A 96 -8.59 9.50 -27.64
N GLY A 97 -8.13 9.85 -26.43
CA GLY A 97 -7.51 8.94 -25.47
C GLY A 97 -8.15 9.05 -24.09
N LYS A 98 -8.15 7.95 -23.35
CA LYS A 98 -8.66 7.86 -21.97
C LYS A 98 -7.59 8.24 -20.94
N GLN A 99 -7.84 7.90 -19.67
CA GLN A 99 -6.95 8.18 -18.58
C GLN A 99 -5.57 7.61 -18.83
N TYR A 100 -4.54 8.38 -18.48
CA TYR A 100 -3.13 8.01 -18.65
C TYR A 100 -2.62 7.92 -20.08
N PHE A 101 -3.44 8.24 -21.09
CA PHE A 101 -3.01 8.33 -22.50
C PHE A 101 -2.70 9.77 -22.89
N ASN A 102 -1.50 10.24 -22.56
CA ASN A 102 -1.11 11.61 -22.87
C ASN A 102 -0.47 11.69 -24.27
N PRO A 103 -1.00 12.45 -25.23
CA PRO A 103 -0.34 12.63 -26.53
C PRO A 103 0.96 13.42 -26.36
N LEU A 104 2.07 12.89 -26.87
CA LEU A 104 3.42 13.45 -26.70
C LEU A 104 4.00 14.02 -28.00
N LEU A 105 3.83 13.32 -29.12
CA LEU A 105 4.41 13.71 -30.40
C LEU A 105 3.41 13.53 -31.52
N LEU A 106 3.22 14.56 -32.36
CA LEU A 106 2.50 14.48 -33.63
C LEU A 106 3.47 14.78 -34.77
N ALA A 107 3.58 13.88 -35.74
CA ALA A 107 4.50 14.04 -36.86
C ALA A 107 3.91 13.52 -38.17
N PHE A 108 4.50 13.95 -39.29
CA PHE A 108 4.20 13.44 -40.61
C PHE A 108 5.47 12.84 -41.19
N VAL A 109 5.42 11.57 -41.58
CA VAL A 109 6.53 10.89 -42.24
C VAL A 109 6.06 10.42 -43.60
N LYS A 110 6.64 10.98 -44.67
CA LYS A 110 6.22 10.73 -46.06
C LYS A 110 4.72 10.98 -46.29
N GLY A 111 4.20 12.07 -45.73
CA GLY A 111 2.79 12.44 -45.83
C GLY A 111 1.83 11.59 -44.97
N VAL A 112 2.33 10.64 -44.17
CA VAL A 112 1.50 9.84 -43.27
C VAL A 112 1.56 10.41 -41.85
N PRO A 113 0.42 10.71 -41.20
CA PRO A 113 0.39 11.15 -39.80
C PRO A 113 0.74 10.01 -38.84
N TYR A 114 1.59 10.32 -37.86
CA TYR A 114 1.94 9.47 -36.73
C TYR A 114 1.72 10.21 -35.42
N LEU A 115 1.27 9.50 -34.39
CA LEU A 115 1.07 10.01 -33.03
C LEU A 115 1.79 9.10 -32.04
N VAL A 116 2.61 9.65 -31.15
CA VAL A 116 3.14 8.93 -29.99
C VAL A 116 2.38 9.35 -28.75
N VAL A 117 1.89 8.35 -28.02
CA VAL A 117 1.09 8.52 -26.82
C VAL A 117 1.83 7.90 -25.64
N GLY A 118 2.00 8.67 -24.57
CA GLY A 118 2.45 8.15 -23.28
C GLY A 118 1.32 7.36 -22.64
N GLY A 119 1.55 6.11 -22.24
CA GLY A 119 0.54 5.21 -21.69
C GLY A 119 1.09 4.26 -20.63
N ARG A 120 0.23 3.76 -19.73
CA ARG A 120 0.60 2.70 -18.78
C ARG A 120 0.39 1.33 -19.42
N PRO A 121 1.24 0.33 -19.15
CA PRO A 121 1.08 -0.99 -19.73
C PRO A 121 0.12 -1.82 -18.85
N ASP A 122 -1.14 -1.44 -18.82
CA ASP A 122 -2.18 -2.17 -18.09
C ASP A 122 -3.10 -2.97 -19.03
N LYS A 123 -3.94 -3.84 -18.46
CA LYS A 123 -4.87 -4.68 -19.20
C LYS A 123 -5.83 -3.87 -20.07
N ASP A 124 -6.27 -2.71 -19.59
CA ASP A 124 -7.17 -1.82 -20.34
C ASP A 124 -6.45 -1.27 -21.57
N THR A 125 -5.21 -0.81 -21.40
CA THR A 125 -4.31 -0.39 -22.48
C THR A 125 -4.05 -1.51 -23.46
N SER A 126 -3.80 -2.72 -22.96
CA SER A 126 -3.49 -3.89 -23.80
C SER A 126 -4.57 -4.23 -24.80
N SER A 127 -5.84 -4.01 -24.43
CA SER A 127 -6.98 -4.29 -25.30
C SER A 127 -7.10 -3.32 -26.48
N ILE A 128 -6.55 -2.11 -26.37
CA ILE A 128 -6.67 -1.05 -27.39
C ILE A 128 -5.38 -0.92 -28.19
N TYR A 129 -4.24 -0.94 -27.50
CA TYR A 129 -2.93 -0.55 -28.04
C TYR A 129 -1.89 -1.66 -28.00
N GLY A 130 -2.25 -2.86 -27.53
CA GLY A 130 -1.29 -3.90 -27.21
C GLY A 130 -0.55 -3.60 -25.90
N CYS A 131 0.39 -4.48 -25.53
CA CYS A 131 1.14 -4.34 -24.28
C CYS A 131 2.60 -3.93 -24.54
N PRO A 132 2.86 -2.63 -24.78
CA PRO A 132 4.23 -2.18 -25.01
C PRO A 132 5.07 -2.37 -23.73
N GLU A 133 6.33 -2.72 -23.92
CA GLU A 133 7.27 -2.81 -22.80
C GLU A 133 7.57 -1.45 -22.17
N LEU A 134 7.63 -0.41 -23.01
CA LEU A 134 7.83 0.98 -22.65
C LEU A 134 6.49 1.73 -22.52
N PRO A 135 6.45 2.88 -21.81
CA PRO A 135 5.23 3.67 -21.68
C PRO A 135 4.91 4.50 -22.94
N PHE A 136 5.34 4.06 -24.13
CA PHE A 136 5.16 4.78 -25.40
C PHE A 136 4.42 3.90 -26.40
N ILE A 137 3.30 4.42 -26.91
CA ILE A 137 2.46 3.78 -27.90
C ILE A 137 2.59 4.55 -29.21
N PHE A 138 2.99 3.86 -30.27
CA PHE A 138 3.12 4.43 -31.60
C PHE A 138 1.84 4.16 -32.40
N LEU A 139 1.21 5.22 -32.89
CA LEU A 139 0.00 5.15 -33.70
C LEU A 139 0.28 5.68 -35.09
N LYS A 140 -0.20 4.96 -36.11
CA LYS A 140 -0.21 5.39 -37.51
C LYS A 140 -1.63 5.73 -37.92
N TYR A 141 -1.83 6.86 -38.58
CA TYR A 141 -3.12 7.18 -39.18
C TYR A 141 -3.24 6.52 -40.55
N GLU A 142 -4.26 5.69 -40.74
CA GLU A 142 -4.59 5.08 -42.03
C GLU A 142 -5.95 5.52 -42.51
N LYS A 143 -6.01 6.03 -43.74
CA LYS A 143 -7.26 6.42 -44.39
C LYS A 143 -7.93 5.19 -45.00
N THR A 144 -8.66 4.44 -44.19
CA THR A 144 -9.42 3.27 -44.63
C THR A 144 -10.88 3.65 -44.92
N GLY A 145 -11.16 4.03 -46.16
CA GLY A 145 -12.52 4.43 -46.60
C GLY A 145 -12.84 5.90 -46.31
N PHE A 146 -14.09 6.18 -45.92
CA PHE A 146 -14.56 7.56 -45.68
C PHE A 146 -14.03 8.16 -44.37
N TRP A 147 -13.68 7.32 -43.40
CA TRP A 147 -13.13 7.73 -42.11
C TRP A 147 -11.74 7.13 -41.94
N GLY A 148 -10.72 7.95 -41.71
CA GLY A 148 -9.43 7.42 -41.30
C GLY A 148 -9.41 7.01 -39.83
N LYS A 149 -8.50 6.10 -39.49
CA LYS A 149 -8.38 5.47 -38.17
C LYS A 149 -6.93 5.49 -37.71
N TRP A 150 -6.73 5.66 -36.40
CA TRP A 150 -5.45 5.44 -35.75
C TRP A 150 -5.26 3.96 -35.44
N ILE A 151 -4.13 3.41 -35.88
CA ILE A 151 -3.78 2.00 -35.73
C ILE A 151 -2.48 1.92 -34.92
N PRO A 152 -2.44 1.17 -33.80
CA PRO A 152 -1.21 0.94 -33.07
C PRO A 152 -0.24 0.12 -33.93
N ILE A 153 1.02 0.53 -33.94
CA ILE A 153 2.10 -0.17 -34.64
C ILE A 153 3.21 -0.57 -33.65
N PRO A 154 3.87 -1.72 -33.85
CA PRO A 154 5.05 -2.09 -33.09
C PRO A 154 6.16 -1.03 -33.21
N VAL A 155 6.99 -0.89 -32.16
CA VAL A 155 8.08 0.10 -32.12
C VAL A 155 9.10 -0.11 -33.25
N GLU A 156 9.28 -1.35 -33.69
CA GLU A 156 10.15 -1.76 -34.78
C GLU A 156 9.64 -1.29 -36.14
N GLN A 157 8.33 -1.05 -36.26
CA GLN A 157 7.68 -0.53 -37.46
C GLN A 157 7.51 0.99 -37.44
N ALA A 158 7.72 1.63 -36.28
CA ALA A 158 7.61 3.08 -36.15
C ALA A 158 8.76 3.78 -36.90
N PRO A 159 8.50 4.81 -37.74
CA PRO A 159 9.55 5.52 -38.46
C PRO A 159 10.60 6.11 -37.53
N ALA A 160 11.90 5.94 -37.83
CA ALA A 160 13.02 6.32 -36.98
C ALA A 160 13.05 7.82 -36.61
N GLU A 161 12.37 8.65 -37.38
CA GLU A 161 12.24 10.10 -37.22
C GLU A 161 11.41 10.50 -35.98
N LEU A 162 10.54 9.61 -35.49
CA LEU A 162 9.71 9.85 -34.30
C LEU A 162 10.56 9.81 -33.02
N LYS A 163 11.27 10.91 -32.74
CA LYS A 163 12.23 11.01 -31.62
C LYS A 163 11.89 12.10 -30.62
N TYR A 164 11.39 13.26 -31.05
CA TYR A 164 11.32 14.45 -30.19
C TYR A 164 9.89 14.88 -29.88
N VAL A 165 9.56 14.96 -28.59
CA VAL A 165 8.26 15.46 -28.10
C VAL A 165 8.03 16.88 -28.62
N ASN A 166 6.89 17.11 -29.27
CA ASN A 166 6.53 18.41 -29.84
C ASN A 166 5.10 18.86 -29.48
N LEU A 167 4.39 18.09 -28.66
CA LEU A 167 3.12 18.50 -28.08
C LEU A 167 3.36 19.02 -26.66
N PRO A 168 2.81 20.20 -26.28
CA PRO A 168 2.87 20.68 -24.91
C PRO A 168 2.21 19.65 -24.00
N GLY A 169 2.87 19.23 -22.92
CA GLY A 169 2.47 18.06 -22.14
C GLY A 169 3.03 18.07 -20.72
N ASP A 170 2.84 16.95 -20.02
CA ASP A 170 3.42 16.70 -18.70
C ASP A 170 4.92 17.04 -18.72
N GLU A 171 5.35 18.01 -17.91
CA GLU A 171 6.75 18.47 -17.83
C GLU A 171 7.72 17.34 -17.47
N ARG A 172 7.19 16.20 -17.00
CA ARG A 172 7.95 14.98 -16.70
C ARG A 172 8.26 14.14 -17.93
N ALA A 173 7.64 14.40 -19.08
CA ALA A 173 7.93 13.70 -20.31
C ALA A 173 9.32 14.08 -20.82
N GLN A 174 10.13 13.08 -21.16
CA GLN A 174 11.44 13.32 -21.74
C GLN A 174 11.32 13.95 -23.12
N ALA A 175 12.22 14.87 -23.43
CA ALA A 175 12.29 15.47 -24.76
C ALA A 175 12.52 14.41 -25.85
N ILE A 176 13.20 13.30 -25.53
CA ILE A 176 13.51 12.20 -26.43
C ILE A 176 12.65 10.99 -26.08
N ILE A 177 11.96 10.43 -27.09
CA ILE A 177 11.14 9.21 -27.00
C ILE A 177 12.07 8.00 -27.23
N PRO A 178 12.30 7.16 -26.20
CA PRO A 178 13.10 5.96 -26.34
C PRO A 178 12.36 4.88 -27.14
N ARG A 179 13.11 4.07 -27.88
CA ARG A 179 12.58 2.90 -28.61
C ARG A 179 12.87 1.59 -27.91
N SER A 180 13.86 1.58 -27.04
CA SER A 180 14.23 0.44 -26.22
C SER A 180 14.36 0.86 -24.76
N TYR A 181 14.35 -0.12 -23.87
CA TYR A 181 14.58 0.12 -22.46
C TYR A 181 15.99 0.70 -22.18
N ASP A 182 16.98 0.29 -22.98
CA ASP A 182 18.35 0.77 -22.87
C ASP A 182 18.49 2.25 -23.26
N GLU A 183 17.73 2.71 -24.25
CA GLU A 183 17.65 4.12 -24.65
C GLU A 183 16.92 5.00 -23.64
N TRP A 184 16.10 4.41 -22.75
CA TRP A 184 15.27 5.17 -21.84
C TRP A 184 16.08 5.71 -20.67
N ASN A 185 16.38 7.01 -20.68
CA ASN A 185 17.17 7.68 -19.64
C ASN A 185 16.30 8.29 -18.54
N TYR A 186 15.37 7.53 -17.95
CA TYR A 186 14.46 8.02 -16.91
C TYR A 186 14.94 7.61 -15.52
N GLU A 187 14.91 8.54 -14.56
CA GLU A 187 15.41 8.29 -13.20
C GLU A 187 14.66 7.12 -12.52
N TYR A 188 13.37 6.94 -12.83
CA TYR A 188 12.58 5.80 -12.35
C TYR A 188 12.38 4.70 -13.39
N LYS A 189 13.22 4.60 -14.43
CA LYS A 189 13.09 3.53 -15.44
C LYS A 189 13.10 2.14 -14.80
N ASN A 190 13.95 1.94 -13.81
CA ASN A 190 14.05 0.68 -13.06
C ASN A 190 12.78 0.45 -12.26
N SER A 191 12.28 1.47 -11.54
CA SER A 191 10.99 1.37 -10.83
C SER A 191 9.87 0.96 -11.78
N TYR A 192 9.78 1.59 -12.96
CA TYR A 192 8.75 1.24 -13.96
C TYR A 192 8.89 -0.19 -14.50
N LEU A 193 10.13 -0.64 -14.75
CA LEU A 193 10.40 -2.02 -15.17
C LEU A 193 10.00 -3.02 -14.10
N ASN A 194 10.06 -2.61 -12.83
CA ASN A 194 9.98 -3.51 -11.69
C ASN A 194 8.60 -3.53 -11.03
N GLU A 195 7.91 -2.39 -11.00
CA GLU A 195 6.56 -2.24 -10.48
C GLU A 195 5.57 -2.89 -11.44
N ARG A 196 5.25 -4.15 -11.17
CA ARG A 196 4.14 -4.87 -11.81
C ARG A 196 2.89 -4.69 -10.94
N ARG A 197 1.96 -3.86 -11.41
CA ARG A 197 0.64 -3.73 -10.78
C ARG A 197 -0.20 -4.99 -11.05
N GLN A 198 -1.24 -5.21 -10.25
CA GLN A 198 -2.15 -6.35 -10.44
C GLN A 198 -2.80 -6.38 -11.84
N ASN A 199 -2.96 -5.22 -12.46
CA ASN A 199 -3.50 -5.05 -13.81
C ASN A 199 -2.42 -4.79 -14.88
N ASP A 200 -1.14 -4.97 -14.58
CA ASP A 200 -0.07 -4.85 -15.57
C ASP A 200 -0.24 -5.93 -16.65
N CYS A 201 -0.12 -5.53 -17.92
CA CYS A 201 -0.26 -6.46 -19.04
C CYS A 201 1.07 -7.12 -19.42
N ARG A 202 2.21 -6.58 -18.96
CA ARG A 202 3.53 -7.10 -19.33
C ARG A 202 3.67 -8.51 -18.74
N PRO A 203 4.37 -9.43 -19.44
CA PRO A 203 4.63 -10.75 -18.90
C PRO A 203 5.16 -10.66 -17.46
N PRO A 204 4.66 -11.51 -16.53
CA PRO A 204 5.27 -11.63 -15.22
C PRO A 204 6.75 -11.94 -15.42
N ARG A 205 7.61 -11.26 -14.67
CA ARG A 205 9.04 -11.58 -14.73
C ARG A 205 9.22 -13.02 -14.28
N THR A 206 10.09 -13.75 -14.98
CA THR A 206 10.51 -15.08 -14.56
C THR A 206 11.03 -14.98 -13.14
N GLN A 207 10.26 -15.49 -12.19
CA GLN A 207 10.69 -15.47 -10.80
C GLN A 207 11.92 -16.35 -10.69
N LEU A 208 13.00 -15.80 -10.14
CA LEU A 208 14.18 -16.60 -9.88
C LEU A 208 13.81 -17.68 -8.85
N PRO A 209 14.24 -18.94 -9.03
CA PRO A 209 13.84 -20.07 -8.16
C PRO A 209 14.00 -19.73 -6.68
N THR A 210 12.98 -19.94 -5.85
CA THR A 210 13.08 -19.62 -4.42
C THR A 210 14.29 -20.32 -3.79
N VAL A 211 15.06 -19.59 -2.97
CA VAL A 211 16.18 -20.19 -2.23
C VAL A 211 15.60 -21.21 -1.25
N VAL A 212 15.85 -22.49 -1.48
CA VAL A 212 15.41 -23.56 -0.57
C VAL A 212 16.31 -23.53 0.66
N LEU A 213 15.73 -23.25 1.82
CA LEU A 213 16.44 -23.20 3.09
C LEU A 213 16.21 -24.49 3.90
N PRO A 214 17.23 -25.06 4.55
CA PRO A 214 17.10 -26.28 5.37
C PRO A 214 16.26 -26.00 6.62
N ALA A 215 15.38 -26.92 7.05
CA ALA A 215 14.46 -26.69 8.18
C ALA A 215 15.12 -26.04 9.41
N ALA A 216 14.40 -25.11 10.04
CA ALA A 216 14.91 -24.42 11.22
C ALA A 216 15.04 -25.37 12.40
N THR A 217 16.10 -25.22 13.19
CA THR A 217 16.24 -25.95 14.46
C THR A 217 15.38 -25.25 15.50
N GLU A 218 14.40 -25.96 16.08
CA GLU A 218 13.56 -25.41 17.12
C GLU A 218 14.36 -25.21 18.42
N GLY A 219 14.37 -23.98 18.91
CA GLY A 219 15.02 -23.57 20.15
C GLY A 219 14.00 -23.16 21.21
N THR A 220 14.44 -23.22 22.46
CA THR A 220 13.64 -22.81 23.62
C THR A 220 14.36 -21.63 24.29
N PRO A 221 13.84 -20.40 24.15
CA PRO A 221 14.45 -19.24 24.78
C PRO A 221 14.24 -19.29 26.29
N GLU A 222 15.31 -19.01 27.03
CA GLU A 222 15.33 -18.83 28.48
C GLU A 222 15.09 -17.35 28.80
N VAL A 223 14.12 -17.07 29.66
CA VAL A 223 13.87 -15.71 30.17
C VAL A 223 14.84 -15.43 31.31
N LEU A 224 15.74 -14.47 31.09
CA LEU A 224 16.75 -14.04 32.05
C LEU A 224 16.22 -12.97 33.00
N GLU A 225 15.41 -12.06 32.48
CA GLU A 225 14.85 -10.93 33.23
C GLU A 225 13.47 -10.59 32.67
N THR A 226 12.54 -10.23 33.56
CA THR A 226 11.22 -9.74 33.20
C THR A 226 10.99 -8.38 33.83
N ILE A 227 10.72 -7.38 33.01
CA ILE A 227 10.38 -6.03 33.44
C ILE A 227 8.94 -5.75 33.02
N ASN A 228 8.05 -5.56 34.00
CA ASN A 228 6.66 -5.18 33.78
C ASN A 228 6.50 -3.68 34.08
N TYR A 229 5.84 -2.95 33.18
CA TYR A 229 5.60 -1.51 33.33
C TYR A 229 4.18 -1.24 33.85
N THR A 230 4.10 -0.52 34.96
CA THR A 230 2.85 0.00 35.54
C THR A 230 3.06 1.44 36.03
N PRO A 231 2.55 2.47 35.32
CA PRO A 231 1.80 2.40 34.06
C PRO A 231 2.67 1.90 32.88
N ASP A 232 2.04 1.62 31.74
CA ASP A 232 2.73 1.21 30.51
C ASP A 232 3.85 2.22 30.16
N ARG A 233 5.02 1.75 29.73
CA ARG A 233 6.09 2.64 29.25
C ARG A 233 5.67 3.23 27.91
N LEU A 234 5.56 4.55 27.85
CA LEU A 234 5.32 5.28 26.60
C LEU A 234 6.63 5.44 25.82
N SER A 235 6.58 5.12 24.53
CA SER A 235 7.65 5.33 23.58
C SER A 235 7.10 6.15 22.40
N ILE A 236 7.58 7.39 22.24
CA ILE A 236 7.07 8.37 21.28
C ILE A 236 8.19 8.77 20.32
N GLY A 237 7.85 8.88 19.02
CA GLY A 237 8.78 9.35 17.99
C GLY A 237 10.06 8.50 17.91
N ASP A 238 11.20 9.15 18.07
CA ASP A 238 12.53 8.54 17.95
C ASP A 238 12.82 7.46 19.01
N ASP A 239 12.15 7.46 20.17
CA ASP A 239 12.36 6.40 21.18
C ASP A 239 11.98 5.03 20.61
N TRP A 240 10.87 4.97 19.86
CA TRP A 240 10.45 3.73 19.22
C TRP A 240 11.44 3.28 18.16
N ALA A 241 11.96 4.26 17.38
CA ALA A 241 12.96 3.98 16.37
C ALA A 241 14.21 3.36 16.99
N ARG A 242 14.67 3.86 18.15
CA ARG A 242 15.81 3.32 18.89
C ARG A 242 15.59 1.94 19.48
N LEU A 243 14.33 1.53 19.72
CA LEU A 243 14.00 0.21 20.24
C LEU A 243 13.81 -0.84 19.15
N THR A 244 13.45 -0.43 17.95
CA THR A 244 13.02 -1.35 16.87
C THR A 244 13.88 -1.31 15.62
N PHE A 245 14.74 -0.30 15.46
CA PHE A 245 15.62 -0.16 14.31
C PHE A 245 17.07 0.02 14.76
N ASP A 246 17.94 -0.80 14.18
CA ASP A 246 19.37 -0.63 14.31
C ASP A 246 19.91 0.07 13.07
N LYS A 247 19.78 1.40 13.03
CA LYS A 247 20.16 2.21 11.86
C LYS A 247 21.59 1.94 11.39
N LYS A 248 22.50 1.63 12.31
CA LYS A 248 23.91 1.34 11.98
C LYS A 248 24.03 0.00 11.25
N ARG A 249 23.44 -1.08 11.78
CA ARG A 249 23.52 -2.41 11.16
C ARG A 249 22.66 -2.54 9.91
N GLU A 250 21.50 -1.91 9.88
CA GLU A 250 20.62 -1.87 8.71
C GLU A 250 21.29 -1.10 7.55
N GLY A 251 21.82 0.09 7.82
CA GLY A 251 22.57 0.86 6.81
C GLY A 251 23.86 0.16 6.34
N GLY A 252 24.42 -0.73 7.15
CA GLY A 252 25.53 -1.60 6.77
C GLY A 252 25.17 -2.61 5.67
N CYS A 253 23.90 -2.99 5.56
CA CYS A 253 23.45 -4.01 4.61
C CYS A 253 23.56 -3.58 3.15
N GLU A 254 23.40 -2.28 2.86
CA GLU A 254 23.51 -1.73 1.50
C GLU A 254 24.88 -2.03 0.86
N LYS A 255 25.92 -2.24 1.68
CA LYS A 255 27.28 -2.56 1.24
C LYS A 255 27.54 -4.06 1.05
N LEU A 256 26.63 -4.91 1.52
CA LEU A 256 26.79 -6.37 1.46
C LEU A 256 25.94 -7.01 0.37
N PHE A 257 24.99 -6.27 -0.19
CA PHE A 257 24.07 -6.76 -1.20
C PHE A 257 24.21 -6.00 -2.52
N ARG A 258 24.05 -6.72 -3.63
CA ARG A 258 23.89 -6.15 -4.97
C ARG A 258 22.68 -6.77 -5.66
N PRO A 259 22.03 -6.08 -6.60
CA PRO A 259 21.01 -6.70 -7.44
C PRO A 259 21.51 -7.98 -8.10
N ALA A 260 20.64 -9.00 -8.20
CA ALA A 260 20.98 -10.22 -8.93
C ALA A 260 21.18 -9.97 -10.42
N ASP A 261 20.48 -8.95 -10.94
CA ASP A 261 20.61 -8.40 -12.27
C ASP A 261 20.82 -6.87 -12.11
N PRO A 262 21.96 -6.29 -12.56
CA PRO A 262 22.22 -4.86 -12.46
C PRO A 262 21.17 -3.98 -13.15
N ASN A 263 20.47 -4.52 -14.16
CA ASN A 263 19.41 -3.83 -14.89
C ASN A 263 18.02 -4.03 -14.25
N ASP A 264 17.94 -4.85 -13.20
CA ASP A 264 16.74 -5.11 -12.45
C ASP A 264 17.04 -5.13 -10.95
N SER A 265 17.04 -3.93 -10.37
CA SER A 265 17.19 -3.74 -8.93
C SER A 265 16.10 -4.41 -8.09
N MET A 266 15.04 -4.91 -8.72
CA MET A 266 13.95 -5.59 -8.05
C MET A 266 13.92 -7.10 -8.18
N GLN A 267 14.71 -7.66 -9.10
CA GLN A 267 15.14 -9.02 -8.96
C GLN A 267 15.98 -9.13 -7.69
N ASP A 268 15.85 -10.29 -7.03
CA ASP A 268 16.47 -10.62 -5.75
C ASP A 268 17.90 -10.10 -5.60
N GLN A 269 18.36 -9.97 -4.37
CA GLN A 269 19.72 -9.53 -4.10
C GLN A 269 20.68 -10.72 -4.07
N ARG A 270 21.96 -10.45 -4.29
CA ARG A 270 23.09 -11.37 -4.13
C ARG A 270 24.07 -10.82 -3.12
N PHE A 271 24.78 -11.70 -2.43
CA PHE A 271 25.87 -11.33 -1.55
C PHE A 271 27.05 -10.79 -2.39
N ILE A 272 27.57 -9.61 -2.05
CA ILE A 272 28.70 -9.00 -2.75
C ILE A 272 29.97 -9.83 -2.58
N HIS A 273 30.16 -10.44 -1.40
CA HIS A 273 31.36 -11.24 -1.08
C HIS A 273 31.24 -12.72 -1.47
N ASP A 274 30.18 -13.12 -2.15
CA ASP A 274 30.14 -14.45 -2.75
C ASP A 274 31.10 -14.51 -3.96
N LYS A 275 32.19 -15.28 -3.82
CA LYS A 275 33.22 -15.45 -4.85
C LYS A 275 32.65 -15.94 -6.18
N MET A 276 31.57 -16.73 -6.16
CA MET A 276 30.94 -17.24 -7.38
C MET A 276 29.88 -16.29 -7.94
N GLY A 277 29.45 -15.29 -7.16
CA GLY A 277 28.34 -14.41 -7.51
C GLY A 277 27.00 -15.14 -7.73
N LYS A 278 26.84 -16.36 -7.20
CA LYS A 278 25.67 -17.22 -7.41
C LYS A 278 24.68 -17.19 -6.24
N LYS A 279 25.15 -16.92 -5.02
CA LYS A 279 24.34 -16.96 -3.79
C LYS A 279 23.40 -15.77 -3.72
N ARG A 280 22.11 -16.09 -3.62
CA ARG A 280 21.05 -15.12 -3.44
C ARG A 280 20.78 -14.88 -1.96
N VAL A 281 20.45 -13.63 -1.67
CA VAL A 281 19.99 -13.18 -0.37
C VAL A 281 18.57 -13.72 -0.20
N PRO A 282 18.28 -14.48 0.86
CA PRO A 282 16.90 -14.90 1.11
C PRO A 282 16.04 -13.65 1.42
N TYR A 283 14.74 -13.72 1.14
CA TYR A 283 13.78 -12.63 1.44
C TYR A 283 14.01 -11.31 0.70
N SER A 284 14.81 -11.31 -0.38
CA SER A 284 15.35 -10.09 -1.01
C SER A 284 14.43 -9.38 -2.02
N ARG A 285 13.11 -9.50 -1.91
CA ARG A 285 12.19 -8.77 -2.81
C ARG A 285 12.07 -7.28 -2.41
N SER A 286 13.15 -6.56 -2.67
CA SER A 286 13.31 -5.22 -3.28
C SER A 286 12.24 -4.13 -3.26
N GLY A 287 10.97 -4.41 -3.00
CA GLY A 287 9.94 -3.39 -2.75
C GLY A 287 9.94 -2.85 -1.31
N GLN A 288 11.08 -2.92 -0.61
CA GLN A 288 11.27 -2.93 0.85
C GLN A 288 11.08 -4.33 1.45
N PHE A 289 11.99 -4.72 2.35
CA PHE A 289 11.82 -5.82 3.28
C PHE A 289 10.36 -5.87 3.76
N GLN A 290 9.60 -6.83 3.20
CA GLN A 290 8.16 -6.91 3.35
C GLN A 290 7.76 -6.93 4.82
N MET A 291 6.57 -6.42 5.13
CA MET A 291 5.98 -6.36 6.47
C MET A 291 6.18 -7.70 7.22
N GLY A 292 7.23 -7.77 8.02
CA GLY A 292 7.52 -8.93 8.87
C GLY A 292 8.90 -9.56 8.77
N THR A 293 9.77 -9.16 7.83
CA THR A 293 11.20 -9.56 7.85
C THR A 293 12.10 -8.37 8.15
N ARG A 294 13.02 -8.51 9.11
CA ARG A 294 14.08 -7.54 9.44
C ARG A 294 15.43 -8.11 9.06
N VAL A 295 16.33 -7.24 8.58
CA VAL A 295 17.67 -7.62 8.15
C VAL A 295 18.70 -6.78 8.89
N LEU A 296 19.72 -7.43 9.45
CA LEU A 296 20.80 -6.77 10.17
C LEU A 296 22.13 -7.22 9.59
N CYS A 297 23.06 -6.29 9.42
CA CYS A 297 24.36 -6.59 8.89
C CYS A 297 25.46 -6.10 9.83
N ASP A 298 26.27 -7.07 10.26
CA ASP A 298 27.50 -6.85 11.00
C ASP A 298 28.69 -7.02 10.05
N ASP A 299 29.90 -6.74 10.54
CA ASP A 299 31.14 -6.93 9.77
C ASP A 299 31.38 -8.39 9.32
N LYS A 300 30.75 -9.36 10.00
CA LYS A 300 30.95 -10.80 9.77
C LYS A 300 29.71 -11.54 9.32
N TYR A 301 28.52 -11.03 9.62
CA TYR A 301 27.28 -11.78 9.47
C TYR A 301 26.13 -10.92 8.98
N VAL A 302 25.18 -11.58 8.31
CA VAL A 302 23.89 -11.04 7.93
C VAL A 302 22.81 -11.83 8.64
N TRP A 303 21.88 -11.14 9.29
CA TRP A 303 20.80 -11.73 10.06
C TRP A 303 19.47 -11.42 9.41
N PHE A 304 18.57 -12.39 9.42
CA PHE A 304 17.17 -12.26 9.03
C PHE A 304 16.30 -12.66 10.20
N VAL A 305 15.38 -11.81 10.61
CA VAL A 305 14.38 -12.09 11.64
C VAL A 305 13.01 -12.01 10.99
N THR A 306 12.26 -13.11 10.96
CA THR A 306 10.95 -13.15 10.31
C THR A 306 9.95 -14.01 11.07
N HIS A 307 8.66 -13.71 10.89
CA HIS A 307 7.54 -14.52 11.37
C HIS A 307 6.66 -15.01 10.21
N GLN A 308 7.09 -14.80 8.96
CA GLN A 308 6.28 -15.09 7.78
C GLN A 308 6.31 -16.58 7.38
N GLU A 309 7.39 -17.29 7.69
CA GLU A 309 7.57 -18.68 7.24
C GLU A 309 6.84 -19.71 8.12
N GLU A 310 6.84 -19.49 9.43
CA GLU A 310 6.24 -20.42 10.41
C GLU A 310 5.22 -19.65 11.27
N PRO A 311 3.90 -19.74 10.97
CA PRO A 311 2.87 -19.08 11.76
C PRO A 311 2.98 -19.42 13.25
N GLY A 312 2.99 -18.40 14.10
CA GLY A 312 3.13 -18.58 15.56
C GLY A 312 4.56 -18.65 16.07
N LYS A 313 5.57 -18.75 15.20
CA LYS A 313 6.99 -18.79 15.55
C LYS A 313 7.73 -17.55 15.07
N ILE A 314 8.88 -17.29 15.68
CA ILE A 314 9.89 -16.37 15.16
C ILE A 314 11.03 -17.20 14.62
N LEU A 315 11.47 -16.86 13.40
CA LEU A 315 12.61 -17.44 12.74
C LEU A 315 13.76 -16.44 12.71
N ILE A 316 14.95 -16.89 13.12
CA ILE A 316 16.18 -16.13 13.04
C ILE A 316 17.17 -16.93 12.20
N THR A 317 17.60 -16.32 11.09
CA THR A 317 18.56 -16.91 10.16
C THR A 317 19.81 -16.05 10.11
N LYS A 318 20.99 -16.67 10.25
CA LYS A 318 22.30 -16.01 10.21
C LYS A 318 23.09 -16.55 9.03
N TYR A 319 23.63 -15.66 8.22
CA TYR A 319 24.55 -15.95 7.12
C TYR A 319 25.89 -15.29 7.38
N THR A 320 26.96 -15.85 6.82
CA THR A 320 28.20 -15.09 6.62
C THR A 320 27.97 -13.97 5.61
N ILE A 321 28.85 -12.96 5.58
CA ILE A 321 28.80 -11.93 4.53
C ILE A 321 29.01 -12.48 3.10
N SER A 322 29.56 -13.69 2.97
CA SER A 322 29.67 -14.44 1.69
C SER A 322 28.42 -15.23 1.33
N GLY A 323 27.38 -15.21 2.17
CA GLY A 323 26.10 -15.88 1.94
C GLY A 323 26.05 -17.35 2.34
N ASP A 324 26.97 -17.84 3.16
CA ASP A 324 26.93 -19.19 3.72
C ASP A 324 26.02 -19.21 4.95
N LEU A 325 25.07 -20.16 5.00
CA LEU A 325 24.16 -20.29 6.13
C LEU A 325 24.94 -20.76 7.38
N ALA A 326 24.96 -19.94 8.42
CA ALA A 326 25.64 -20.23 9.68
C ALA A 326 24.67 -20.73 10.77
N LEU A 327 23.44 -20.22 10.80
CA LEU A 327 22.42 -20.59 11.78
C LEU A 327 21.03 -20.42 11.18
N ARG A 328 20.12 -21.34 11.47
CA ARG A 328 18.68 -21.15 11.27
C ARG A 328 17.93 -21.77 12.43
N VAL A 329 17.34 -20.91 13.26
CA VAL A 329 16.64 -21.31 14.47
C VAL A 329 15.26 -20.70 14.51
N SER A 330 14.27 -21.46 14.97
CA SER A 330 12.93 -20.95 15.24
C SER A 330 12.55 -21.17 16.69
N PHE A 331 11.66 -20.34 17.22
CA PHE A 331 11.09 -20.54 18.56
C PHE A 331 9.66 -20.05 18.61
N LEU A 332 8.86 -20.65 19.49
CA LEU A 332 7.49 -20.22 19.74
C LEU A 332 7.49 -18.82 20.34
N ARG A 333 6.61 -17.94 19.82
CA ARG A 333 6.43 -16.60 20.40
C ARG A 333 6.08 -16.74 21.89
N PRO A 334 6.70 -15.94 22.78
CA PRO A 334 6.25 -15.82 24.16
C PRO A 334 4.74 -15.55 24.24
N GLU A 335 4.12 -16.01 25.33
CA GLU A 335 2.69 -15.81 25.58
C GLU A 335 2.33 -14.32 25.47
N LEU A 336 1.42 -14.00 24.56
CA LEU A 336 1.02 -12.62 24.30
C LEU A 336 0.16 -12.10 25.45
N LEU A 337 0.45 -10.88 25.90
CA LEU A 337 -0.46 -10.16 26.79
C LEU A 337 -1.69 -9.71 26.00
N GLN A 338 -2.88 -9.86 26.57
CA GLN A 338 -4.13 -9.54 25.90
C GLN A 338 -4.14 -8.09 25.38
N GLY A 339 -4.30 -7.93 24.06
CA GLY A 339 -4.29 -6.61 23.40
C GLY A 339 -2.91 -6.03 23.11
N PHE A 340 -1.83 -6.79 23.31
CA PHE A 340 -0.46 -6.41 22.97
C PHE A 340 0.12 -7.33 21.88
N VAL A 341 1.00 -6.78 21.05
CA VAL A 341 1.79 -7.47 20.04
C VAL A 341 3.20 -7.67 20.58
N GLY A 342 3.74 -8.87 20.43
CA GLY A 342 5.10 -9.19 20.83
C GLY A 342 6.12 -9.03 19.70
N TYR A 343 7.30 -8.49 20.00
CA TYR A 343 8.33 -8.18 19.00
C TYR A 343 9.75 -8.21 19.58
N ILE A 344 10.73 -8.59 18.75
CA ILE A 344 12.16 -8.55 19.15
C ILE A 344 12.68 -7.12 19.04
N SER A 345 13.26 -6.58 20.11
CA SER A 345 14.05 -5.35 20.02
C SER A 345 15.30 -5.60 19.18
N ILE A 346 15.25 -5.19 17.92
CA ILE A 346 16.29 -5.47 16.93
C ILE A 346 17.71 -5.06 17.40
N PRO A 347 17.92 -3.89 18.02
CA PRO A 347 19.23 -3.51 18.56
C PRO A 347 19.81 -4.47 19.61
N SER A 348 18.96 -5.18 20.36
CA SER A 348 19.39 -6.12 21.40
C SER A 348 19.92 -7.45 20.85
N LEU A 349 19.57 -7.81 19.59
CA LEU A 349 19.91 -9.10 18.99
C LEU A 349 21.41 -9.23 18.78
N ARG A 350 22.03 -10.22 19.44
CA ARG A 350 23.46 -10.53 19.34
C ARG A 350 23.73 -12.00 19.62
N SER A 351 24.88 -12.51 19.19
CA SER A 351 25.35 -13.86 19.55
C SER A 351 26.69 -13.83 20.27
N GLU A 352 26.78 -14.52 21.40
CA GLU A 352 27.96 -14.59 22.27
C GLU A 352 27.92 -15.93 23.04
N ASP A 353 29.08 -16.56 23.27
CA ASP A 353 29.23 -17.80 24.07
C ASP A 353 28.26 -18.94 23.73
N ASP A 354 28.01 -19.21 22.44
CA ASP A 354 27.03 -20.20 21.96
C ASP A 354 25.56 -19.88 22.31
N TYR A 355 25.27 -18.64 22.70
CA TYR A 355 23.91 -18.15 22.91
C TYR A 355 23.55 -17.03 21.94
N LEU A 356 22.26 -16.96 21.63
CA LEU A 356 21.62 -15.84 20.98
C LEU A 356 20.88 -15.02 22.05
N TYR A 357 21.26 -13.77 22.24
CA TYR A 357 20.64 -12.85 23.19
C TYR A 357 19.74 -11.86 22.45
N PHE A 358 18.56 -11.60 23.01
CA PHE A 358 17.63 -10.60 22.50
C PHE A 358 16.60 -10.22 23.56
N ASP A 359 16.01 -9.04 23.40
CA ASP A 359 14.93 -8.55 24.23
C ASP A 359 13.61 -8.70 23.46
N TRP A 360 12.59 -9.22 24.13
CA TRP A 360 11.22 -9.32 23.64
C TRP A 360 10.35 -8.23 24.28
N MET A 361 9.61 -7.49 23.46
CA MET A 361 8.73 -6.40 23.88
C MET A 361 7.28 -6.73 23.55
N ASP A 362 6.40 -6.64 24.54
CA ASP A 362 4.95 -6.63 24.32
C ASP A 362 4.46 -5.18 24.30
N PHE A 363 3.99 -4.72 23.14
CA PHE A 363 3.61 -3.33 22.90
C PHE A 363 2.28 -3.21 22.15
N ARG A 364 1.67 -2.03 22.20
CA ARG A 364 0.49 -1.69 21.39
C ARG A 364 0.57 -0.25 20.91
N ASP A 365 0.01 0.00 19.72
CA ASP A 365 -0.16 1.35 19.18
C ASP A 365 -1.49 1.93 19.68
N ILE A 366 -1.44 3.04 20.40
CA ILE A 366 -2.61 3.84 20.72
C ILE A 366 -2.33 5.26 20.24
N ASN A 367 -3.08 5.72 19.23
CA ASN A 367 -2.96 7.08 18.70
C ASN A 367 -1.53 7.47 18.26
N ARG A 368 -0.72 6.52 17.76
CA ARG A 368 0.70 6.69 17.39
C ARG A 368 1.65 6.81 18.58
N GLU A 369 1.19 6.46 19.77
CA GLU A 369 2.03 6.26 20.95
C GLU A 369 2.21 4.76 21.15
N TRP A 370 3.47 4.34 21.32
CA TRP A 370 3.79 2.93 21.52
C TRP A 370 3.84 2.64 23.01
N HIS A 371 2.83 1.93 23.50
CA HIS A 371 2.73 1.54 24.92
C HIS A 371 3.38 0.18 25.11
N ILE A 372 4.48 0.11 25.84
CA ILE A 372 5.22 -1.10 26.15
C ILE A 372 4.80 -1.59 27.53
N LYS A 373 4.24 -2.81 27.60
CA LYS A 373 3.77 -3.40 28.86
C LYS A 373 4.82 -4.24 29.56
N ARG A 374 5.58 -4.98 28.76
CA ARG A 374 6.53 -5.98 29.25
C ARG A 374 7.76 -6.02 28.35
N LEU A 375 8.92 -6.10 28.98
CA LEU A 375 10.22 -6.35 28.35
C LEU A 375 10.80 -7.63 28.97
N LEU A 376 11.10 -8.63 28.14
CA LEU A 376 11.76 -9.86 28.55
C LEU A 376 13.17 -9.86 27.97
N LYS A 377 14.20 -9.96 28.82
CA LYS A 377 15.54 -10.26 28.33
C LYS A 377 15.68 -11.75 28.19
N MET A 378 16.02 -12.22 26.99
CA MET A 378 16.02 -13.63 26.67
C MET A 378 17.37 -14.06 26.13
N ARG A 379 17.70 -15.33 26.33
CA ARG A 379 18.76 -16.01 25.59
C ARG A 379 18.29 -17.34 25.05
N MET A 380 18.90 -17.80 23.97
CA MET A 380 18.60 -19.12 23.40
C MET A 380 19.90 -19.80 23.01
N ARG A 381 20.10 -21.05 23.44
CA ARG A 381 21.32 -21.79 23.08
C ARG A 381 21.33 -22.08 21.58
N MET A 382 22.37 -21.62 20.89
CA MET A 382 22.62 -21.95 19.50
C MET A 382 23.10 -23.39 19.46
N ARG A 383 22.19 -24.35 19.25
CA ARG A 383 22.61 -25.70 18.85
C ARG A 383 23.16 -25.57 17.45
N ILE A 384 24.47 -25.34 17.32
CA ILE A 384 25.16 -25.54 16.06
C ILE A 384 24.93 -27.02 15.77
N PRO A 385 24.14 -27.38 14.74
CA PRO A 385 24.07 -28.77 14.36
C PRO A 385 25.51 -29.16 14.10
N LEU A 386 26.03 -30.08 14.92
CA LEU A 386 27.29 -30.74 14.61
C LEU A 386 27.04 -31.27 13.21
N ILE A 387 27.66 -30.62 12.21
CA ILE A 387 27.67 -31.12 10.84
C ILE A 387 28.40 -32.44 11.02
N LYS A 388 27.63 -33.53 11.21
CA LYS A 388 28.19 -34.86 11.18
C LYS A 388 28.88 -34.91 9.82
N PRO A 389 30.21 -35.15 9.77
CA PRO A 389 30.87 -35.32 8.49
C PRO A 389 30.03 -36.31 7.69
N GLU A 390 29.68 -35.86 6.49
CA GLU A 390 28.78 -36.54 5.56
C GLU A 390 29.12 -38.04 5.58
N PRO A 391 28.19 -38.93 6.02
CA PRO A 391 28.51 -40.34 6.05
C PRO A 391 28.78 -40.79 4.63
N GLU A 392 29.95 -41.40 4.42
CA GLU A 392 30.28 -42.13 3.20
C GLU A 392 29.05 -42.92 2.76
N ILE A 393 28.62 -42.67 1.52
CA ILE A 393 27.42 -43.23 0.93
C ILE A 393 27.52 -44.76 0.95
N GLN A 394 27.00 -45.39 2.00
CA GLN A 394 26.61 -46.79 1.98
C GLN A 394 25.16 -46.87 1.54
N ALA A 395 24.96 -47.46 0.37
CA ALA A 395 23.67 -47.73 -0.23
C ALA A 395 22.77 -48.51 0.74
N SER A 396 21.77 -47.85 1.31
CA SER A 396 20.71 -48.49 2.09
C SER A 396 19.46 -48.70 1.25
N MET A 397 18.93 -49.92 1.35
CA MET A 397 17.71 -50.45 0.73
C MET A 397 16.45 -49.61 0.99
N PRO A 398 15.42 -49.72 0.12
CA PRO A 398 14.19 -48.95 0.22
C PRO A 398 13.35 -49.35 1.43
N ILE A 399 13.01 -48.35 2.25
CA ILE A 399 11.96 -48.44 3.27
C ILE A 399 10.62 -48.53 2.54
N MET A 400 9.87 -49.62 2.75
CA MET A 400 8.46 -49.69 2.35
C MET A 400 7.66 -48.70 3.19
N VAL A 401 7.28 -47.59 2.58
CA VAL A 401 6.30 -46.65 3.12
C VAL A 401 4.91 -47.25 2.88
N ALA A 402 4.10 -47.33 3.93
CA ALA A 402 2.69 -47.72 3.84
C ALA A 402 1.94 -46.83 2.83
N PRO A 403 0.86 -47.31 2.17
CA PRO A 403 0.21 -46.55 1.12
C PRO A 403 -0.29 -45.22 1.67
N SER A 404 0.28 -44.12 1.20
CA SER A 404 -0.17 -42.77 1.53
C SER A 404 -1.58 -42.60 0.98
N SER A 405 -2.59 -42.60 1.85
CA SER A 405 -3.90 -42.08 1.46
C SER A 405 -3.69 -40.65 0.97
N SER A 406 -4.15 -40.35 -0.24
CA SER A 406 -4.03 -39.01 -0.79
C SER A 406 -4.86 -38.06 0.07
N ILE A 407 -4.47 -36.80 0.23
CA ILE A 407 -5.27 -35.85 1.02
C ILE A 407 -6.64 -35.65 0.39
N GLY A 408 -6.77 -35.85 -0.93
CA GLY A 408 -8.06 -35.96 -1.61
C GLY A 408 -8.99 -37.01 -0.99
N ASP A 409 -8.45 -38.14 -0.50
CA ASP A 409 -9.22 -39.15 0.25
C ASP A 409 -9.64 -38.66 1.63
N LEU A 410 -8.79 -37.86 2.28
CA LEU A 410 -9.07 -37.31 3.61
C LEU A 410 -10.12 -36.21 3.58
N ILE A 411 -10.28 -35.48 2.47
CA ILE A 411 -11.28 -34.43 2.34
C ILE A 411 -12.53 -34.85 1.57
N ALA A 412 -12.56 -36.06 1.00
CA ALA A 412 -13.73 -36.53 0.26
C ALA A 412 -15.01 -36.54 1.10
N GLY A 413 -16.11 -36.09 0.50
CA GLY A 413 -17.43 -36.01 1.12
C GLY A 413 -18.00 -34.60 1.20
N ALA A 414 -19.17 -34.50 1.83
CA ALA A 414 -19.86 -33.24 2.08
C ALA A 414 -19.33 -32.57 3.36
N TRP A 415 -19.22 -31.24 3.31
CA TRP A 415 -18.75 -30.40 4.40
C TRP A 415 -19.73 -29.26 4.63
N SER A 416 -20.05 -29.05 5.90
CA SER A 416 -20.86 -27.94 6.39
C SER A 416 -20.11 -27.19 7.47
N ILE A 417 -20.56 -25.97 7.76
CA ILE A 417 -19.84 -25.11 8.70
C ILE A 417 -19.97 -25.67 10.12
N ASP A 418 -18.86 -25.66 10.86
CA ASP A 418 -18.82 -26.00 12.27
C ASP A 418 -18.89 -24.72 13.12
N THR A 419 -20.08 -24.35 13.60
CA THR A 419 -20.32 -23.14 14.42
C THR A 419 -19.37 -23.05 15.59
N ASP A 420 -19.29 -24.13 16.35
CA ASP A 420 -18.70 -24.14 17.68
C ASP A 420 -17.18 -24.09 17.56
N ALA A 421 -16.65 -24.84 16.59
CA ALA A 421 -15.23 -24.79 16.24
C ALA A 421 -14.86 -23.43 15.63
N THR A 422 -15.72 -22.83 14.79
CA THR A 422 -15.50 -21.49 14.23
C THR A 422 -15.46 -20.42 15.32
N GLU A 423 -16.42 -20.43 16.25
CA GLU A 423 -16.47 -19.50 17.38
C GLU A 423 -15.24 -19.66 18.29
N SER A 424 -14.87 -20.90 18.61
CA SER A 424 -13.67 -21.20 19.39
C SER A 424 -12.39 -20.76 18.69
N PHE A 425 -12.30 -20.98 17.38
CA PHE A 425 -11.15 -20.59 16.55
C PHE A 425 -10.98 -19.07 16.50
N VAL A 426 -12.07 -18.31 16.28
CA VAL A 426 -12.01 -16.85 16.24
C VAL A 426 -11.67 -16.26 17.62
N LYS A 427 -12.17 -16.84 18.71
CA LYS A 427 -11.88 -16.37 20.07
C LYS A 427 -10.46 -16.67 20.54
N SER A 428 -9.87 -17.79 20.09
CA SER A 428 -8.52 -18.21 20.47
C SER A 428 -7.43 -17.71 19.53
N SER A 429 -7.78 -17.33 18.31
CA SER A 429 -6.83 -16.77 17.35
C SER A 429 -6.47 -15.33 17.72
N PRO A 430 -5.21 -14.89 17.52
CA PRO A 430 -4.86 -13.48 17.64
C PRO A 430 -5.73 -12.65 16.69
N PRO A 431 -6.08 -11.40 17.07
CA PRO A 431 -6.94 -10.57 16.25
C PRO A 431 -6.32 -10.45 14.84
N PRO A 432 -7.14 -10.60 13.80
CA PRO A 432 -6.67 -10.59 12.42
C PRO A 432 -5.95 -9.28 12.09
N PRO A 433 -4.96 -9.28 11.18
CA PRO A 433 -4.24 -8.07 10.76
C PRO A 433 -5.14 -7.07 9.99
N LEU A 434 -6.35 -7.49 9.63
CA LEU A 434 -7.39 -6.67 9.00
C LEU A 434 -8.16 -5.87 10.06
N ASP A 435 -8.85 -4.81 9.64
CA ASP A 435 -9.74 -4.04 10.51
C ASP A 435 -10.78 -4.98 11.16
N VAL A 436 -10.63 -5.22 12.47
CA VAL A 436 -11.50 -6.09 13.28
C VAL A 436 -12.97 -5.72 13.13
N ARG A 437 -13.29 -4.43 12.93
CA ARG A 437 -14.66 -3.97 12.68
C ARG A 437 -15.18 -4.42 11.34
N TRP A 438 -14.32 -4.47 10.33
CA TRP A 438 -14.69 -4.96 9.02
C TRP A 438 -15.02 -6.45 9.05
N ILE A 439 -14.22 -7.26 9.77
CA ILE A 439 -14.49 -8.71 9.93
C ILE A 439 -15.76 -8.94 10.75
N ALA A 440 -15.97 -8.20 11.85
CA ALA A 440 -17.22 -8.26 12.62
C ALA A 440 -18.44 -7.91 11.76
N LYS A 441 -18.32 -6.87 10.93
CA LYS A 441 -19.36 -6.46 9.98
C LYS A 441 -19.57 -7.52 8.89
N TRP A 442 -18.50 -8.13 8.39
CA TRP A 442 -18.57 -9.22 7.41
C TRP A 442 -19.32 -10.41 7.98
N PHE A 443 -18.99 -10.90 9.18
CA PHE A 443 -19.73 -11.98 9.85
C PHE A 443 -21.22 -11.64 9.99
N THR A 444 -21.52 -10.39 10.38
CA THR A 444 -22.92 -9.91 10.52
C THR A 444 -23.67 -9.91 9.19
N LEU A 445 -23.04 -9.45 8.10
CA LEU A 445 -23.67 -9.34 6.78
C LEU A 445 -23.75 -10.69 6.04
N SER A 446 -22.73 -11.53 6.20
CA SER A 446 -22.57 -12.80 5.51
C SER A 446 -23.28 -13.96 6.21
N ALA A 447 -23.71 -13.79 7.48
CA ALA A 447 -24.36 -14.82 8.29
C ALA A 447 -25.47 -15.59 7.54
N LYS A 448 -26.29 -14.87 6.76
CA LYS A 448 -27.41 -15.46 6.00
C LYS A 448 -26.97 -16.22 4.75
N ASN A 449 -25.86 -15.81 4.13
CA ASN A 449 -25.35 -16.43 2.93
C ASN A 449 -24.56 -17.69 3.29
N LEU A 450 -23.83 -17.66 4.42
CA LEU A 450 -23.03 -18.78 4.90
C LEU A 450 -23.85 -20.04 5.19
N THR A 451 -25.05 -19.90 5.75
CA THR A 451 -25.93 -21.05 6.06
C THR A 451 -26.40 -21.81 4.83
N GLY A 452 -26.40 -21.17 3.66
CA GLY A 452 -26.82 -21.79 2.40
C GLY A 452 -25.68 -22.43 1.62
N ARG A 453 -24.46 -22.48 2.19
CA ARG A 453 -23.26 -22.98 1.51
C ARG A 453 -22.90 -24.37 1.99
N THR A 454 -22.77 -25.30 1.05
CA THR A 454 -22.16 -26.61 1.28
C THR A 454 -21.07 -26.85 0.27
N TYR A 455 -20.02 -27.55 0.69
CA TYR A 455 -18.96 -28.00 -0.21
C TYR A 455 -18.96 -29.53 -0.28
N GLU A 456 -18.97 -30.07 -1.49
CA GLU A 456 -18.79 -31.49 -1.73
C GLU A 456 -17.48 -31.71 -2.48
N PHE A 457 -16.57 -32.50 -1.89
CA PHE A 457 -15.29 -32.83 -2.51
C PHE A 457 -15.28 -34.28 -2.98
N ASN A 458 -14.85 -34.49 -4.22
CA ASN A 458 -14.62 -35.80 -4.80
C ASN A 458 -13.25 -35.82 -5.46
N ARG A 459 -12.20 -35.99 -4.64
CA ARG A 459 -10.76 -36.01 -5.00
C ARG A 459 -10.34 -34.89 -5.96
N ASP A 460 -10.63 -35.07 -7.23
CA ASP A 460 -10.29 -34.21 -8.36
C ASP A 460 -11.30 -33.08 -8.60
N THR A 461 -12.47 -33.10 -7.95
CA THR A 461 -13.49 -32.05 -8.08
C THR A 461 -13.97 -31.54 -6.73
N ALA A 462 -14.44 -30.29 -6.74
CA ALA A 462 -15.17 -29.69 -5.63
C ALA A 462 -16.44 -29.02 -6.17
N VAL A 463 -17.56 -29.15 -5.47
CA VAL A 463 -18.82 -28.47 -5.79
C VAL A 463 -19.17 -27.55 -4.64
N LEU A 464 -19.31 -26.26 -4.92
CA LEU A 464 -19.93 -25.30 -4.00
C LEU A 464 -21.40 -25.15 -4.38
N SER A 465 -22.29 -25.58 -3.51
CA SER A 465 -23.72 -25.31 -3.64
C SER A 465 -24.07 -24.08 -2.80
N GLU A 466 -24.60 -23.05 -3.45
CA GLU A 466 -25.03 -21.81 -2.81
C GLU A 466 -26.38 -21.36 -3.38
N HIS A 467 -27.41 -21.29 -2.55
CA HIS A 467 -28.76 -20.83 -2.94
C HIS A 467 -29.33 -21.56 -4.19
N GLY A 468 -29.13 -22.87 -4.27
CA GLY A 468 -29.61 -23.69 -5.38
C GLY A 468 -28.81 -23.55 -6.68
N LYS A 469 -27.62 -22.95 -6.63
CA LYS A 469 -26.67 -22.92 -7.74
C LYS A 469 -25.40 -23.68 -7.35
N ASP A 470 -24.95 -24.53 -8.25
CA ASP A 470 -23.72 -25.30 -8.09
C ASP A 470 -22.59 -24.68 -8.91
N LEU A 471 -21.44 -24.52 -8.27
CA LEU A 471 -20.19 -24.14 -8.92
C LEU A 471 -19.22 -25.31 -8.85
N GLU A 472 -18.86 -25.86 -10.01
CA GLU A 472 -17.89 -26.94 -10.13
C GLU A 472 -16.46 -26.41 -10.26
N PHE A 473 -15.57 -26.93 -9.41
CA PHE A 473 -14.14 -26.68 -9.44
C PHE A 473 -13.39 -27.98 -9.71
N GLN A 474 -12.24 -27.86 -10.36
CA GLN A 474 -11.34 -28.95 -10.72
C GLN A 474 -9.99 -28.75 -10.02
N LEU A 475 -9.43 -29.85 -9.49
CA LEU A 475 -8.15 -29.87 -8.81
C LEU A 475 -7.04 -29.30 -9.71
N THR A 476 -6.26 -28.36 -9.19
CA THR A 476 -5.12 -27.76 -9.88
C THR A 476 -3.79 -28.06 -9.22
N SER A 477 -3.75 -28.18 -7.89
CA SER A 477 -2.53 -28.53 -7.17
C SER A 477 -2.83 -29.16 -5.81
N GLN A 478 -1.87 -29.97 -5.34
CA GLN A 478 -1.85 -30.54 -4.00
C GLN A 478 -0.42 -30.44 -3.47
N GLN A 479 -0.23 -29.73 -2.36
CA GLN A 479 1.09 -29.50 -1.75
C GLN A 479 0.99 -29.56 -0.22
N GLY A 480 1.65 -30.52 0.42
CA GLY A 480 1.55 -30.69 1.86
C GLY A 480 0.09 -30.84 2.29
N THR A 481 -0.35 -30.12 3.32
CA THR A 481 -1.74 -30.13 3.84
C THR A 481 -2.73 -29.27 3.05
N GLU A 482 -2.33 -28.74 1.89
CA GLU A 482 -3.09 -27.79 1.09
C GLU A 482 -3.50 -28.38 -0.27
N ILE A 483 -4.76 -28.15 -0.64
CA ILE A 483 -5.33 -28.52 -1.94
C ILE A 483 -5.91 -27.27 -2.59
N GLN A 484 -5.68 -27.09 -3.88
CA GLN A 484 -6.26 -26.01 -4.66
C GLN A 484 -7.15 -26.52 -5.79
N TYR A 485 -8.32 -25.92 -5.94
CA TYR A 485 -9.25 -26.16 -7.03
C TYR A 485 -9.47 -24.87 -7.83
N ALA A 486 -9.64 -24.97 -9.15
CA ALA A 486 -10.01 -23.85 -10.02
C ALA A 486 -11.37 -24.10 -10.68
N LEU A 487 -12.14 -23.04 -10.87
CA LEU A 487 -13.46 -23.13 -11.49
C LEU A 487 -13.36 -23.72 -12.91
N LYS A 488 -14.21 -24.72 -13.22
CA LYS A 488 -14.19 -25.44 -14.50
C LYS A 488 -14.44 -24.48 -15.67
N LYS A 489 -13.59 -24.57 -16.73
CA LYS A 489 -13.69 -23.76 -17.95
C LYS A 489 -15.10 -23.85 -18.56
N GLY A 490 -15.77 -22.71 -18.75
CA GLY A 490 -17.11 -22.62 -19.35
C GLY A 490 -18.08 -21.73 -18.58
N SER A 491 -17.77 -21.41 -17.32
CA SER A 491 -18.54 -20.47 -16.51
C SER A 491 -18.17 -19.02 -16.84
N LYS A 492 -19.17 -18.18 -17.14
CA LYS A 492 -18.97 -16.74 -17.42
C LYS A 492 -18.60 -16.03 -16.10
N GLY A 493 -17.35 -15.65 -15.92
CA GLY A 493 -16.90 -14.90 -14.74
C GLY A 493 -15.38 -14.79 -14.61
N PRO A 494 -14.88 -14.00 -13.64
CA PRO A 494 -13.45 -13.96 -13.32
C PRO A 494 -12.95 -15.34 -12.85
N ALA A 495 -11.66 -15.61 -13.02
CA ALA A 495 -11.04 -16.83 -12.53
C ALA A 495 -11.26 -16.96 -11.01
N LYS A 496 -11.96 -18.03 -10.61
CA LYS A 496 -12.26 -18.35 -9.22
C LYS A 496 -11.48 -19.60 -8.82
N SER A 497 -10.95 -19.60 -7.61
CA SER A 497 -10.26 -20.77 -7.04
C SER A 497 -10.65 -20.98 -5.58
N LEU A 498 -10.54 -22.22 -5.12
CA LEU A 498 -10.72 -22.62 -3.73
C LEU A 498 -9.38 -23.15 -3.21
N LYS A 499 -8.97 -22.65 -2.04
CA LYS A 499 -7.86 -23.21 -1.28
C LYS A 499 -8.42 -23.95 -0.06
N VAL A 500 -8.10 -25.23 0.06
CA VAL A 500 -8.55 -26.09 1.16
C VAL A 500 -7.35 -26.48 2.00
N SER A 501 -7.39 -26.22 3.31
CA SER A 501 -6.33 -26.61 4.23
C SER A 501 -6.85 -27.58 5.28
N LEU A 502 -6.18 -28.71 5.45
CA LEU A 502 -6.50 -29.68 6.50
C LEU A 502 -6.03 -29.14 7.85
N LEU A 503 -6.91 -29.09 8.84
CA LEU A 503 -6.56 -28.77 10.22
C LEU A 503 -6.49 -30.05 11.07
N GLY A 504 -5.80 -29.97 12.20
CA GLY A 504 -5.90 -31.00 13.24
C GLY A 504 -7.34 -31.13 13.74
N GLY A 505 -7.76 -32.34 14.12
CA GLY A 505 -9.09 -32.59 14.70
C GLY A 505 -10.22 -32.87 13.69
N GLY A 506 -9.91 -33.09 12.40
CA GLY A 506 -10.91 -33.48 11.40
C GLY A 506 -11.68 -32.31 10.76
N ASN A 507 -11.28 -31.07 11.06
CA ASN A 507 -11.81 -29.86 10.44
C ASN A 507 -10.95 -29.42 9.25
N ILE A 508 -11.54 -28.62 8.36
CA ILE A 508 -10.82 -27.95 7.27
C ILE A 508 -11.14 -26.46 7.25
N THR A 509 -10.26 -25.67 6.62
CA THR A 509 -10.59 -24.32 6.15
C THR A 509 -10.77 -24.34 4.64
N ILE A 510 -11.73 -23.56 4.15
CA ILE A 510 -11.98 -23.38 2.72
C ILE A 510 -11.92 -21.88 2.47
N THR A 511 -10.94 -21.42 1.69
CA THR A 511 -10.72 -20.01 1.36
C THR A 511 -10.95 -19.77 -0.12
N PRO A 512 -12.11 -19.28 -0.52
CA PRO A 512 -12.36 -18.85 -1.88
C PRO A 512 -11.53 -17.62 -2.22
N SER A 513 -11.00 -17.54 -3.45
CA SER A 513 -10.17 -16.41 -3.89
C SER A 513 -10.89 -15.06 -3.95
N TRP A 514 -12.21 -15.03 -3.77
CA TRP A 514 -13.05 -13.83 -3.77
C TRP A 514 -13.57 -13.44 -2.37
N GLU A 515 -13.32 -14.25 -1.34
CA GLU A 515 -13.77 -14.04 0.04
C GLU A 515 -12.69 -14.55 1.01
N THR A 516 -11.65 -13.75 1.22
CA THR A 516 -10.50 -14.13 2.08
C THR A 516 -10.87 -14.34 3.54
N GLU A 517 -12.00 -13.78 3.98
CA GLU A 517 -12.53 -13.83 5.35
C GLU A 517 -12.99 -15.24 5.70
N MET A 518 -13.26 -16.08 4.71
CA MET A 518 -13.61 -17.49 4.90
C MET A 518 -12.48 -18.31 5.51
N ALA A 519 -11.24 -17.81 5.52
CA ALA A 519 -10.14 -18.43 6.24
C ALA A 519 -10.41 -18.58 7.75
N TYR A 520 -11.34 -17.80 8.31
CA TYR A 520 -11.75 -17.89 9.72
C TYR A 520 -12.90 -18.86 9.98
N VAL A 521 -13.46 -19.49 8.94
CA VAL A 521 -14.60 -20.40 9.05
C VAL A 521 -14.10 -21.84 9.00
N LEU A 522 -14.43 -22.60 10.04
CA LEU A 522 -14.09 -24.02 10.11
C LEU A 522 -15.24 -24.87 9.59
N TRP A 523 -14.89 -25.92 8.85
CA TRP A 523 -15.84 -26.83 8.24
C TRP A 523 -15.65 -28.22 8.83
N LYS A 524 -16.75 -28.92 9.10
CA LYS A 524 -16.78 -30.31 9.53
C LYS A 524 -17.45 -31.20 8.50
N ARG A 525 -17.07 -32.46 8.48
CA ARG A 525 -17.66 -33.46 7.58
C ARG A 525 -19.12 -33.70 7.96
N ASP A 526 -20.03 -33.54 7.01
CA ASP A 526 -21.47 -33.77 7.20
C ASP A 526 -21.85 -35.13 6.61
N ALA A 527 -21.81 -36.17 7.43
CA ALA A 527 -22.17 -37.52 7.00
C ALA A 527 -23.68 -37.70 6.77
N SER A 528 -24.51 -36.73 7.16
CA SER A 528 -25.96 -36.90 7.23
C SER A 528 -26.75 -36.21 6.11
N LYS A 529 -26.10 -35.44 5.22
CA LYS A 529 -26.83 -34.61 4.24
C LYS A 529 -26.51 -34.95 2.78
N LYS A 530 -27.54 -35.43 2.07
CA LYS A 530 -27.65 -35.44 0.61
C LYS A 530 -28.74 -34.51 0.06
N GLU A 531 -29.53 -33.87 0.92
CA GLU A 531 -30.63 -32.99 0.48
C GLU A 531 -30.34 -31.53 0.81
N ALA A 532 -30.35 -30.69 -0.22
CA ALA A 532 -30.23 -29.24 -0.11
C ALA A 532 -31.38 -28.70 0.76
N PHE A 533 -31.07 -27.79 1.68
CA PHE A 533 -32.08 -27.16 2.55
C PHE A 533 -33.19 -26.52 1.71
N PRO A 534 -34.48 -26.73 2.06
CA PRO A 534 -35.56 -25.98 1.42
C PRO A 534 -35.39 -24.48 1.72
N PRO A 535 -35.70 -23.59 0.75
CA PRO A 535 -35.46 -22.15 0.87
C PRO A 535 -36.18 -21.46 2.04
N ASP A 536 -37.16 -22.13 2.66
CA ASP A 536 -37.97 -21.62 3.77
C ASP A 536 -37.54 -22.14 5.15
N TYR A 537 -36.39 -22.83 5.26
CA TYR A 537 -35.90 -23.28 6.56
C TYR A 537 -35.53 -22.07 7.43
N LEU A 538 -36.38 -21.79 8.43
CA LEU A 538 -36.15 -20.81 9.47
C LEU A 538 -34.77 -21.08 10.08
N MET A 539 -33.90 -20.07 9.98
CA MET A 539 -32.52 -20.13 10.42
C MET A 539 -32.44 -20.74 11.81
N ASP A 540 -31.63 -21.80 11.95
CA ASP A 540 -31.33 -22.36 13.25
C ASP A 540 -30.85 -21.20 14.15
N SER A 541 -31.62 -20.95 15.20
CA SER A 541 -31.38 -19.83 16.11
C SER A 541 -30.00 -19.94 16.76
N ALA A 542 -29.47 -21.16 16.87
CA ALA A 542 -28.13 -21.43 17.37
C ALA A 542 -27.04 -20.88 16.44
N TRP A 543 -27.12 -21.09 15.11
CA TRP A 543 -26.14 -20.57 14.15
C TRP A 543 -26.09 -19.04 14.17
N VAL A 544 -27.26 -18.40 14.09
CA VAL A 544 -27.37 -16.94 14.11
C VAL A 544 -26.88 -16.39 15.46
N ALA A 545 -27.09 -17.12 16.56
CA ALA A 545 -26.56 -16.76 17.87
C ALA A 545 -25.03 -16.85 17.90
N SER A 546 -24.41 -17.93 17.43
CA SER A 546 -22.94 -18.07 17.39
C SER A 546 -22.29 -16.99 16.53
N ILE A 547 -22.85 -16.66 15.36
CA ILE A 547 -22.30 -15.59 14.51
C ILE A 547 -22.46 -14.21 15.17
N LYS A 548 -23.57 -13.97 15.86
CA LYS A 548 -23.74 -12.75 16.66
C LYS A 548 -22.74 -12.69 17.81
N ASN A 549 -22.46 -13.80 18.48
CA ASN A 549 -21.48 -13.88 19.56
C ASN A 549 -20.06 -13.61 19.04
N ILE A 550 -19.71 -14.14 17.87
CA ILE A 550 -18.43 -13.83 17.20
C ILE A 550 -18.35 -12.34 16.88
N ALA A 551 -19.38 -11.77 16.26
CA ALA A 551 -19.39 -10.34 15.92
C ALA A 551 -19.33 -9.47 17.19
N LEU A 552 -20.09 -9.80 18.24
CA LEU A 552 -20.10 -9.09 19.51
C LEU A 552 -18.72 -9.15 20.19
N PHE A 553 -18.11 -10.33 20.26
CA PHE A 553 -16.76 -10.52 20.76
C PHE A 553 -15.75 -9.61 20.05
N LEU A 554 -15.81 -9.56 18.70
CA LEU A 554 -14.95 -8.69 17.90
C LEU A 554 -15.25 -7.20 18.12
N TYR A 555 -16.50 -6.81 18.41
CA TYR A 555 -16.88 -5.44 18.74
C TYR A 555 -16.53 -5.01 20.17
N GLU A 556 -16.54 -5.95 21.12
CA GLU A 556 -16.27 -5.75 22.55
C GLU A 556 -14.78 -5.72 22.88
N LEU A 557 -13.91 -6.08 21.94
CA LEU A 557 -12.47 -5.81 22.05
C LEU A 557 -12.29 -4.31 22.38
N PRO A 558 -11.65 -3.98 23.52
CA PRO A 558 -11.87 -2.72 24.22
C PRO A 558 -11.59 -1.49 23.34
N LYS A 559 -12.60 -0.63 23.22
CA LYS A 559 -12.38 0.78 22.87
C LYS A 559 -11.64 1.40 24.07
N GLY A 560 -10.42 1.89 23.87
CA GLY A 560 -9.69 2.60 24.92
C GLY A 560 -10.55 3.74 25.50
N SER A 561 -11.00 3.55 26.74
CA SER A 561 -11.73 4.51 27.55
C SER A 561 -10.93 4.72 28.83
N LEU A 562 -10.42 5.93 29.05
CA LEU A 562 -10.06 6.40 30.39
C LEU A 562 -10.32 7.91 30.49
N GLU A 563 -11.14 8.29 31.47
CA GLU A 563 -11.08 9.60 32.11
C GLU A 563 -9.69 9.77 32.75
N PRO A 564 -9.10 10.98 32.73
CA PRO A 564 -7.78 11.20 33.32
C PRO A 564 -7.89 11.47 34.84
N PRO A 565 -7.02 10.86 35.68
CA PRO A 565 -6.84 11.30 37.04
C PRO A 565 -5.90 12.51 37.10
N ALA A 566 -6.18 13.40 38.05
CA ALA A 566 -5.48 14.65 38.28
C ALA A 566 -4.01 14.44 38.68
N SER A 567 -3.10 15.18 38.06
CA SER A 567 -1.73 15.37 38.56
C SER A 567 -1.23 16.80 38.36
N ILE A 568 -0.48 17.20 39.38
CA ILE A 568 0.17 18.47 39.74
C ILE A 568 0.70 19.29 38.55
N GLU A 569 0.27 20.56 38.49
CA GLU A 569 0.58 21.56 37.45
C GLU A 569 2.08 21.90 37.38
N LYS A 570 2.76 21.37 36.36
CA LYS A 570 3.68 22.20 35.58
C LYS A 570 2.83 22.83 34.47
N GLU A 571 2.78 24.16 34.41
CA GLU A 571 2.06 24.90 33.37
C GLU A 571 2.43 24.35 32.00
N SER A 572 1.50 23.63 31.39
CA SER A 572 1.69 23.07 30.06
C SER A 572 1.76 24.22 29.04
N PRO A 573 2.53 24.11 27.94
CA PRO A 573 2.50 25.12 26.88
C PRO A 573 1.09 25.42 26.37
N GLN A 574 0.20 24.43 26.45
CA GLN A 574 -1.21 24.55 26.09
C GLN A 574 -2.02 25.41 27.09
N SER A 575 -1.75 25.34 28.40
CA SER A 575 -2.41 26.21 29.39
C SER A 575 -2.06 27.69 29.15
N ASN A 576 -0.84 27.97 28.70
CA ASN A 576 -0.36 29.33 28.49
C ASN A 576 -0.88 29.93 27.17
N LEU A 577 -1.15 29.08 26.15
CA LEU A 577 -1.86 29.51 24.94
C LEU A 577 -3.35 29.78 25.20
N GLU A 578 -4.03 28.94 26.00
CA GLU A 578 -5.42 29.21 26.37
C GLU A 578 -5.55 30.47 27.23
N GLU A 579 -4.58 30.74 28.11
CA GLU A 579 -4.53 31.99 28.86
C GLU A 579 -4.33 33.19 27.94
N ALA A 580 -3.43 33.09 26.96
CA ALA A 580 -3.24 34.13 25.94
C ALA A 580 -4.52 34.40 25.12
N ILE A 581 -5.33 33.37 24.87
CA ILE A 581 -6.68 33.51 24.29
C ILE A 581 -7.62 34.23 25.25
N ARG A 582 -7.69 33.80 26.52
CA ARG A 582 -8.55 34.43 27.55
C ARG A 582 -8.22 35.92 27.73
N ASN A 583 -6.93 36.27 27.70
CA ASN A 583 -6.44 37.64 27.82
C ASN A 583 -6.61 38.45 26.51
N GLY A 584 -7.11 37.83 25.43
CA GLY A 584 -7.35 38.48 24.15
C GLY A 584 -6.08 38.93 23.43
N SER A 585 -4.92 38.37 23.79
CA SER A 585 -3.63 38.66 23.15
C SER A 585 -3.45 37.89 21.85
N ILE A 586 -4.05 36.69 21.78
CA ILE A 586 -4.20 35.88 20.57
C ILE A 586 -5.64 35.38 20.47
N ARG A 587 -6.04 34.88 19.31
CA ARG A 587 -7.26 34.05 19.16
C ARG A 587 -6.97 32.87 18.26
N ARG A 588 -7.81 31.83 18.29
CA ARG A 588 -7.71 30.74 17.31
C ARG A 588 -7.95 31.29 15.90
N ALA A 589 -7.13 30.85 14.94
CA ALA A 589 -7.31 31.17 13.54
C ALA A 589 -8.57 30.47 13.00
N THR A 590 -9.30 31.18 12.16
CA THR A 590 -10.45 30.69 11.42
C THR A 590 -10.05 30.42 9.98
N SER A 591 -10.93 29.75 9.22
CA SER A 591 -10.73 29.61 7.77
C SER A 591 -10.59 30.96 7.07
N VAL A 592 -11.31 32.00 7.53
CA VAL A 592 -11.24 33.36 6.97
C VAL A 592 -9.83 33.94 7.10
N ASP A 593 -9.12 33.68 8.19
CA ASP A 593 -7.75 34.17 8.40
C ASP A 593 -6.74 33.52 7.45
N ALA A 594 -6.89 32.23 7.18
CA ALA A 594 -6.06 31.54 6.19
C ALA A 594 -6.31 32.03 4.77
N HIS A 595 -7.57 32.29 4.41
CA HIS A 595 -7.89 32.85 3.09
C HIS A 595 -7.35 34.28 2.96
N ALA A 596 -7.52 35.12 3.98
CA ALA A 596 -6.96 36.46 3.98
C ALA A 596 -5.41 36.46 3.84
N TRP A 597 -4.74 35.47 4.46
CA TRP A 597 -3.31 35.27 4.27
C TRP A 597 -2.96 34.84 2.84
N LEU A 598 -3.68 33.85 2.29
CA LEU A 598 -3.45 33.34 0.95
C LEU A 598 -3.69 34.42 -0.12
N ASP A 599 -4.73 35.23 0.03
CA ASP A 599 -5.05 36.33 -0.86
C ASP A 599 -3.93 37.39 -0.83
N ALA A 600 -3.45 37.72 0.38
CA ALA A 600 -2.34 38.66 0.57
C ALA A 600 -1.04 38.18 -0.10
N ASP A 601 -0.68 36.91 0.08
CA ASP A 601 0.54 36.34 -0.48
C ASP A 601 0.44 36.19 -2.01
N THR A 602 -0.74 35.79 -2.51
CA THR A 602 -1.01 35.74 -3.95
C THR A 602 -0.88 37.12 -4.60
N GLU A 603 -1.43 38.17 -3.99
CA GLU A 603 -1.28 39.54 -4.47
C GLU A 603 0.18 40.02 -4.42
N LYS A 604 0.98 39.56 -3.44
CA LYS A 604 2.42 39.84 -3.38
C LYS A 604 3.17 39.26 -4.58
N TYR A 605 2.91 38.02 -4.96
CA TYR A 605 3.53 37.39 -6.14
C TYR A 605 3.08 38.03 -7.45
N LYS A 606 1.78 38.36 -7.57
CA LYS A 606 1.25 39.11 -8.72
C LYS A 606 1.97 40.45 -8.91
N ARG A 607 2.18 41.22 -7.84
CA ARG A 607 2.91 42.51 -7.91
C ARG A 607 4.36 42.36 -8.38
N LYS A 608 4.99 41.21 -8.09
CA LYS A 608 6.36 40.90 -8.53
C LYS A 608 6.40 40.23 -9.91
N ASN A 609 5.25 40.04 -10.56
CA ASN A 609 5.12 39.32 -11.83
C ASN A 609 5.74 37.90 -11.78
N LEU A 610 5.67 37.26 -10.61
CA LEU A 610 6.16 35.92 -10.37
C LEU A 610 4.98 34.96 -10.22
N SER A 611 5.12 33.74 -10.74
CA SER A 611 4.24 32.65 -10.34
C SER A 611 4.54 32.29 -8.88
N PRO A 612 3.52 32.10 -8.03
CA PRO A 612 3.78 31.69 -6.67
C PRO A 612 4.39 30.27 -6.64
N PRO A 613 5.30 29.97 -5.70
CA PRO A 613 5.96 28.68 -5.60
C PRO A 613 4.97 27.56 -5.24
N ASP A 614 5.31 26.32 -5.60
CA ASP A 614 4.54 25.10 -5.27
C ASP A 614 4.32 24.92 -3.76
N ASP A 615 5.11 25.61 -2.92
CA ASP A 615 4.94 25.69 -1.48
C ASP A 615 3.62 26.35 -1.04
N LEU A 616 2.85 26.97 -1.95
CA LEU A 616 1.45 27.33 -1.72
C LEU A 616 0.57 26.10 -1.42
N ILE A 617 1.02 24.89 -1.72
CA ILE A 617 0.42 23.64 -1.23
C ILE A 617 0.46 23.58 0.31
N GLU A 618 1.41 24.24 0.99
CA GLU A 618 1.36 24.43 2.44
C GLU A 618 0.18 25.31 2.89
N ALA A 619 -0.37 26.18 2.04
CA ALA A 619 -1.59 26.93 2.33
C ALA A 619 -2.83 26.02 2.38
N PHE A 620 -2.82 24.95 1.58
CA PHE A 620 -3.82 23.88 1.68
C PHE A 620 -3.63 23.07 2.97
N ILE A 621 -2.37 22.89 3.39
CA ILE A 621 -2.02 22.30 4.69
C ILE A 621 -2.47 23.21 5.84
N LEU A 622 -2.39 24.54 5.74
CA LEU A 622 -2.97 25.48 6.73
C LEU A 622 -4.46 25.19 6.97
N GLY A 623 -5.22 24.85 5.92
CA GLY A 623 -6.59 24.32 6.06
C GLY A 623 -6.65 23.12 7.00
N SER A 624 -5.86 22.07 6.73
CA SER A 624 -5.74 20.88 7.58
C SER A 624 -5.30 21.17 9.03
N TRP A 625 -4.42 22.15 9.25
CA TRP A 625 -3.91 22.48 10.59
C TRP A 625 -4.84 23.40 11.39
N ILE A 626 -5.60 24.27 10.70
CA ILE A 626 -6.73 25.02 11.28
C ILE A 626 -7.80 24.04 11.79
N TYR A 627 -8.09 22.97 11.03
CA TYR A 627 -8.98 21.90 11.52
C TYR A 627 -8.40 21.12 12.71
N LYS A 628 -7.07 21.02 12.83
CA LYS A 628 -6.38 20.43 13.99
C LYS A 628 -6.15 21.39 15.17
N LYS A 629 -6.76 22.58 15.14
CA LYS A 629 -6.83 23.59 16.24
C LYS A 629 -5.47 24.12 16.77
N LYS A 630 -4.38 24.11 15.98
CA LYS A 630 -3.05 24.61 16.39
C LYS A 630 -2.58 25.87 15.66
N ALA A 631 -3.52 26.67 15.15
CA ALA A 631 -3.24 27.95 14.49
C ALA A 631 -3.89 29.11 15.25
N TYR A 632 -3.15 30.21 15.40
CA TYR A 632 -3.55 31.38 16.19
C TYR A 632 -3.26 32.68 15.43
N VAL A 633 -4.14 33.66 15.60
CA VAL A 633 -3.93 35.05 15.13
C VAL A 633 -3.49 35.88 16.31
N VAL A 634 -2.36 36.56 16.18
CA VAL A 634 -1.86 37.50 17.20
C VAL A 634 -2.66 38.80 17.08
N LEU A 635 -3.23 39.26 18.19
CA LEU A 635 -4.09 40.45 18.21
C LEU A 635 -3.43 41.66 18.90
N LYS A 636 -2.53 41.39 19.84
CA LYS A 636 -1.80 42.40 20.64
C LYS A 636 -0.39 41.90 20.94
N LYS A 637 0.42 42.72 21.64
CA LYS A 637 1.72 42.29 22.14
C LYS A 637 1.57 40.97 22.92
N PHE A 638 2.36 39.98 22.53
CA PHE A 638 2.31 38.61 23.01
C PHE A 638 3.75 38.11 23.22
N THR A 639 3.95 37.12 24.07
CA THR A 639 5.25 36.46 24.25
C THR A 639 5.04 34.96 24.05
N TYR A 640 5.81 34.34 23.15
CA TYR A 640 5.69 32.91 22.88
C TYR A 640 5.89 32.12 24.18
N PRO A 641 4.94 31.24 24.56
CA PRO A 641 5.13 30.40 25.74
C PRO A 641 6.33 29.47 25.51
N PRO A 642 7.11 29.17 26.57
CA PRO A 642 8.17 28.18 26.47
C PRO A 642 7.59 26.80 26.12
N GLY A 643 8.38 25.95 25.46
CA GLY A 643 7.99 24.56 25.19
C GLY A 643 7.18 24.30 23.92
N LEU A 644 7.17 25.24 22.97
CA LEU A 644 6.61 25.07 21.61
C LEU A 644 7.51 24.18 20.72
N ILE A 645 7.77 22.95 21.14
CA ILE A 645 8.54 21.92 20.43
C ILE A 645 7.69 20.68 20.20
N ASP A 646 8.07 19.86 19.20
CA ASP A 646 7.44 18.58 18.85
C ASP A 646 5.90 18.64 18.73
N ASN A 647 5.18 17.93 19.61
CA ASN A 647 3.73 17.88 19.60
C ASN A 647 3.05 19.18 20.04
N ASN A 648 3.79 20.17 20.56
CA ASN A 648 3.27 21.47 21.00
C ASN A 648 3.55 22.61 20.01
N VAL A 649 3.94 22.28 18.78
CA VAL A 649 4.12 23.25 17.70
C VAL A 649 2.82 23.94 17.35
N ALA A 650 2.87 25.27 17.20
CA ALA A 650 1.75 26.10 16.78
C ALA A 650 2.09 26.90 15.51
N ILE A 651 1.06 27.46 14.88
CA ILE A 651 1.20 28.42 13.79
C ILE A 651 0.68 29.77 14.27
N PHE A 652 1.48 30.83 14.10
CA PHE A 652 1.09 32.20 14.46
C PHE A 652 0.97 33.07 13.21
N LEU A 653 -0.23 33.61 12.99
CA LEU A 653 -0.52 34.60 11.97
C LEU A 653 -0.45 35.98 12.62
N ILE A 654 0.41 36.87 12.13
CA ILE A 654 0.61 38.22 12.68
C ILE A 654 0.02 39.24 11.69
N PRO A 655 -1.16 39.83 11.97
CA PRO A 655 -1.77 40.87 11.15
C PRO A 655 -0.92 42.14 11.06
N ARG A 656 -1.15 42.94 10.02
CA ARG A 656 -0.46 44.22 9.84
C ARG A 656 -0.71 45.14 11.05
N GLY A 657 0.35 45.77 11.53
CA GLY A 657 0.30 46.71 12.65
C GLY A 657 0.23 46.06 14.03
N VAL A 658 0.23 44.72 14.11
CA VAL A 658 0.39 43.99 15.37
C VAL A 658 1.88 43.75 15.61
N PRO A 659 2.44 44.11 16.78
CA PRO A 659 3.85 43.85 17.09
C PRO A 659 4.20 42.36 17.01
N GLU A 660 5.39 42.03 16.50
CA GLU A 660 5.94 40.67 16.54
C GLU A 660 6.01 40.19 18.00
N PRO A 661 5.56 38.96 18.32
CA PRO A 661 5.64 38.46 19.68
C PRO A 661 7.09 38.29 20.17
N ASP A 662 7.32 38.57 21.45
CA ASP A 662 8.62 38.38 22.10
C ASP A 662 8.88 36.88 22.42
N GLY A 663 10.13 36.49 22.66
CA GLY A 663 10.49 35.13 23.11
C GLY A 663 10.84 34.13 22.00
N LYS A 664 11.08 32.86 22.39
CA LYS A 664 11.45 31.79 21.44
C LYS A 664 10.22 31.02 20.98
N TYR A 665 9.97 30.98 19.68
CA TYR A 665 8.83 30.27 19.08
C TYR A 665 9.06 28.75 18.90
N GLY A 666 10.25 28.23 19.24
CA GLY A 666 10.56 26.80 19.16
C GLY A 666 10.49 26.27 17.73
N HIS A 667 9.76 25.17 17.51
CA HIS A 667 9.48 24.59 16.19
C HIS A 667 8.18 25.15 15.56
N SER A 668 7.59 26.21 16.14
CA SER A 668 6.41 26.90 15.59
C SER A 668 6.71 27.65 14.30
N LYS A 669 5.69 27.81 13.46
CA LYS A 669 5.78 28.62 12.24
C LYS A 669 5.15 30.00 12.47
N ILE A 670 5.78 31.03 11.94
CA ILE A 670 5.31 32.42 12.04
C ILE A 670 5.07 32.94 10.63
N TYR A 671 3.89 33.52 10.40
CA TYR A 671 3.51 34.14 9.15
C TYR A 671 3.11 35.60 9.39
N HIS A 672 3.90 36.52 8.84
CA HIS A 672 3.54 37.94 8.82
C HIS A 672 2.61 38.19 7.65
N LEU A 673 1.45 38.79 7.94
CA LEU A 673 0.43 38.95 6.92
C LEU A 673 0.81 39.99 5.83
N PHE A 674 1.76 40.91 6.06
CA PHE A 674 2.06 41.97 5.08
C PHE A 674 3.47 42.61 5.16
N ASP A 675 4.46 41.95 5.79
CA ASP A 675 5.87 42.39 5.69
C ASP A 675 6.63 41.53 4.67
N ASP A 676 7.59 42.12 3.96
CA ASP A 676 8.39 41.43 2.93
C ASP A 676 9.29 40.30 3.48
N TYR A 677 9.27 40.05 4.80
CA TYR A 677 10.11 39.09 5.51
C TYR A 677 9.37 37.79 5.89
N PHE A 678 9.87 36.65 5.39
CA PHE A 678 9.57 35.33 5.94
C PHE A 678 10.69 34.93 6.91
N LYS A 679 10.35 34.58 8.16
CA LYS A 679 11.26 33.97 9.14
C LYS A 679 10.74 32.59 9.51
N GLY A 680 11.16 31.57 8.78
CA GLY A 680 11.06 30.17 9.22
C GLY A 680 12.41 29.68 9.73
N PRO A 681 12.47 28.57 10.50
CA PRO A 681 13.75 27.95 10.84
C PRO A 681 14.45 27.51 9.55
N SER A 682 15.59 28.13 9.24
CA SER A 682 16.53 27.59 8.26
C SER A 682 17.14 26.34 8.86
N VAL A 683 16.58 25.17 8.52
CA VAL A 683 17.23 23.91 8.82
C VAL A 683 18.43 23.80 7.87
N GLU A 684 19.62 24.11 8.36
CA GLU A 684 20.87 23.70 7.73
C GLU A 684 20.93 22.16 7.76
N TYR A 685 20.33 21.53 6.75
CA TYR A 685 20.66 20.16 6.40
C TYR A 685 22.00 20.18 5.66
N ASN A 686 23.06 19.80 6.36
CA ASN A 686 24.30 19.33 5.75
C ASN A 686 24.01 18.03 4.98
N ALA A 687 23.59 18.16 3.73
CA ALA A 687 23.64 17.11 2.72
C ALA A 687 24.43 17.67 1.53
N GLY A 688 25.52 16.99 1.18
CA GLY A 688 26.46 17.44 0.16
C GLY A 688 25.80 17.58 -1.21
N SER A 689 25.61 18.82 -1.65
CA SER A 689 25.43 19.16 -3.05
C SER A 689 26.80 19.37 -3.70
N SER A 690 26.92 18.85 -4.92
CA SER A 690 28.17 18.81 -5.67
C SER A 690 28.73 20.21 -5.96
N TRP A 691 30.06 20.30 -5.96
CA TRP A 691 30.86 21.51 -6.22
C TRP A 691 30.55 22.22 -7.56
N ALA A 692 29.84 21.57 -8.49
CA ALA A 692 29.54 22.10 -9.82
C ALA A 692 28.43 23.17 -9.83
N GLU A 693 27.50 23.15 -8.86
CA GLU A 693 26.35 24.06 -8.84
C GLU A 693 26.71 25.46 -8.28
N ARG A 694 27.80 25.55 -7.51
CA ARG A 694 28.30 26.82 -6.93
C ARG A 694 29.09 27.69 -7.92
N GLN A 695 29.66 27.11 -8.98
CA GLN A 695 30.44 27.87 -9.97
C GLN A 695 29.55 28.61 -10.98
N TRP A 696 28.35 28.10 -11.28
CA TRP A 696 27.45 28.74 -12.25
C TRP A 696 26.83 30.05 -11.72
N ILE A 697 26.55 30.13 -10.41
CA ILE A 697 25.95 31.32 -9.78
C ILE A 697 26.98 32.44 -9.53
N ILE A 698 28.28 32.12 -9.47
CA ILE A 698 29.36 33.12 -9.28
C ILE A 698 29.79 33.79 -10.60
N GLN A 699 29.45 33.23 -11.77
CA GLN A 699 29.73 33.87 -13.07
C GLN A 699 28.61 34.81 -13.58
N GLN A 700 27.53 34.99 -12.83
CA GLN A 700 26.40 35.88 -13.18
C GLN A 700 26.17 37.01 -12.14
N LYS A 701 27.13 37.23 -11.25
CA LYS A 701 27.28 38.45 -10.43
C LYS A 701 28.66 39.04 -10.73
#